data_AF-A0A559KAG7-F1
#
_entry.id   AF-A0A559KAG7-F1
#
_cell.length_a   1.000
_cell.length_b   1.000
_cell.length_c   1.000
_cell.angle_alpha   90.00
_cell.angle_beta   90.00
_cell.angle_gamma   90.00
#
_symmetry.space_group_name_H-M   'P 1'
#
loop_
_entity.id
_entity.type
_entity.pdbx_description
1 polymer ?
#
loop_
_entity_poly.entity_id
_entity_poly.type
_entity_poly.pdbx_seq_one_letter_code
_entity_poly.pdbx_strand_id
1 'polypeptide(L)'
;MSAGLGVMAAAAILFAYLQPEPLLMNMEKEPEAAPQTKATEPGPADWWTAQASSAQEAGQPDAAAEFRARAAAYLASAPAAMQPATLPDGVVGLPRLAEAALYTREPRDTAPKAVPAALAKFEPAAGTYLGMLGADRRVGFDFSKVPEVYGRKHAIYLVYVGWRKYQTDTSTYFPKRQADRVKELGGALQIGWEPRYGLADVLDDEYVRTFAREAKTSGIPIFLRYASEMNGAWVPWHGDPKLYIEKWRMIHDIMAEEAPNVAMVWSPNFAPTDQIDEYYPGDAYVDWVGFSLYSTPPKNEKDPEELRHTMIDDFAPLYAKYGYKPIMISEGAVGHTVLKTNTSYTAWAEAQLGYMYAYLPRLFPQVKGITYFNFSKAGATRTGMEYVYDLGENALMDGLYKRQIRSDWFLSQVGSGSEAVSYRYVPVSSASLPQGKHTVLMYARTADGSLPFAVALYKGNQRIGISYEMPWEVQADVAADSSSEPWRIVAYNQQMQPIATGTSQAKPKPQGKELDALNKQLIAAAERGDTKLVLQSIQDGASINFQDDRGRTPIMAATHGNKPDTVKALIQAGADINLQDNLWDNPFLYAGAEGLLDIVKLMIDAGADPKLRNRYGGSALIPAAERGHVAVVKELLERSKVDVNHINNLGWTALLEAIVLSNGDEKHQQIVQLLVDHGADVNIADKDGVTPLQHAKKRQFTEIERILTKAGAH
;
A
#
# COMPACT_ATOMS: atom_id res chain seq x y z
N MET A 1 15.96 -6.39 0.17
CA MET A 1 16.51 -5.35 1.08
C MET A 1 17.67 -4.52 0.49
N SER A 2 17.78 -4.31 -0.84
CA SER A 2 18.75 -3.33 -1.40
C SER A 2 18.13 -2.28 -2.34
N ALA A 3 16.81 -2.35 -2.62
CA ALA A 3 16.13 -1.36 -3.45
C ALA A 3 16.14 0.05 -2.83
N GLY A 4 16.26 0.14 -1.49
CA GLY A 4 16.38 1.41 -0.77
C GLY A 4 17.75 2.08 -0.88
N LEU A 5 18.81 1.38 -1.32
CA LEU A 5 20.14 1.99 -1.47
C LEU A 5 20.26 2.81 -2.78
N GLY A 6 19.54 2.44 -3.84
CA GLY A 6 19.67 3.05 -5.16
C GLY A 6 18.93 4.40 -5.35
N VAL A 7 18.01 4.73 -4.44
CA VAL A 7 17.26 6.00 -4.41
C VAL A 7 17.92 7.02 -3.46
N MET A 8 18.96 6.60 -2.71
CA MET A 8 19.62 7.29 -1.58
C MET A 8 20.13 8.71 -1.83
N ALA A 9 19.97 9.24 -3.03
CA ALA A 9 20.56 10.51 -3.38
C ALA A 9 19.69 11.41 -4.26
N ALA A 10 18.55 10.97 -4.79
CA ALA A 10 17.67 11.92 -5.49
C ALA A 10 17.05 12.94 -4.51
N ALA A 11 16.49 12.47 -3.39
CA ALA A 11 15.92 13.35 -2.37
C ALA A 11 17.02 14.18 -1.67
N ALA A 12 18.08 13.54 -1.15
CA ALA A 12 19.14 14.25 -0.43
C ALA A 12 20.02 15.17 -1.31
N ILE A 13 20.30 14.83 -2.58
CA ILE A 13 21.24 15.58 -3.45
C ILE A 13 20.54 16.63 -4.35
N LEU A 14 19.23 16.60 -4.56
CA LEU A 14 18.55 17.59 -5.42
C LEU A 14 18.82 19.06 -5.00
N PHE A 15 19.16 19.30 -3.73
CA PHE A 15 19.36 20.65 -3.20
C PHE A 15 20.83 21.08 -3.06
N ALA A 16 21.81 20.25 -3.41
CA ALA A 16 23.20 20.73 -3.51
C ALA A 16 23.39 21.68 -4.70
N TYR A 17 22.46 21.73 -5.68
CA TYR A 17 22.68 22.44 -6.95
C TYR A 17 21.45 23.11 -7.59
N LEU A 18 20.43 23.49 -6.81
CA LEU A 18 19.38 24.40 -7.30
C LEU A 18 19.77 25.87 -7.02
N GLN A 19 20.77 26.35 -7.76
CA GLN A 19 20.95 27.79 -8.02
C GLN A 19 20.58 28.00 -9.51
N PRO A 20 19.50 28.74 -9.82
CA PRO A 20 19.24 29.10 -11.21
C PRO A 20 20.21 30.20 -11.63
N GLU A 21 21.05 29.94 -12.64
CA GLU A 21 21.67 31.05 -13.39
C GLU A 21 20.58 31.82 -14.18
N PRO A 22 20.68 33.16 -14.27
CA PRO A 22 19.70 33.96 -14.98
C PRO A 22 19.98 33.93 -16.48
N LEU A 23 19.16 33.20 -17.25
CA LEU A 23 19.06 33.37 -18.69
C LEU A 23 18.01 34.45 -18.99
N LEU A 24 18.48 35.64 -19.37
CA LEU A 24 17.68 36.68 -20.01
C LEU A 24 17.41 36.28 -21.46
N MET A 25 16.14 36.15 -21.85
CA MET A 25 15.77 36.13 -23.27
C MET A 25 14.45 36.86 -23.48
N ASN A 26 14.49 37.79 -24.45
CA ASN A 26 13.43 38.71 -24.81
C ASN A 26 12.18 37.96 -25.31
N MET A 27 11.01 38.35 -24.81
CA MET A 27 9.73 37.90 -25.32
C MET A 27 9.32 38.73 -26.54
N GLU A 28 9.28 38.12 -27.72
CA GLU A 28 8.40 38.58 -28.78
C GLU A 28 7.05 37.84 -28.64
N LYS A 29 5.95 38.60 -28.75
CA LYS A 29 4.58 38.08 -28.71
C LYS A 29 4.27 37.37 -30.04
N GLU A 30 3.83 36.12 -29.96
CA GLU A 30 3.14 35.42 -31.07
C GLU A 30 1.66 35.14 -30.72
N PRO A 31 0.79 35.01 -31.75
CA PRO A 31 -0.65 35.28 -31.64
C PRO A 31 -1.49 34.07 -31.19
N GLU A 32 -2.71 34.37 -30.74
CA GLU A 32 -3.73 33.41 -30.27
C GLU A 32 -3.94 32.22 -31.21
N ALA A 33 -3.89 31.01 -30.64
CA ALA A 33 -4.15 29.76 -31.35
C ALA A 33 -5.65 29.58 -31.65
N ALA A 34 -5.97 29.33 -32.92
CA ALA A 34 -7.30 29.00 -33.41
C ALA A 34 -7.82 27.65 -32.87
N PRO A 35 -9.15 27.42 -32.84
CA PRO A 35 -9.74 26.22 -32.25
C PRO A 35 -9.35 24.96 -33.04
N GLN A 36 -8.71 23.99 -32.35
CA GLN A 36 -8.32 22.71 -32.92
C GLN A 36 -9.55 21.82 -33.18
N THR A 37 -9.81 21.51 -34.45
CA THR A 37 -10.64 20.39 -34.87
C THR A 37 -9.98 19.07 -34.43
N LYS A 38 -10.70 18.21 -33.70
CA LYS A 38 -10.23 16.86 -33.31
C LYS A 38 -9.83 16.06 -34.56
N ALA A 39 -8.52 15.91 -34.81
CA ALA A 39 -8.03 14.95 -35.79
C ALA A 39 -8.47 13.54 -35.35
N THR A 40 -8.95 12.73 -36.31
CA THR A 40 -9.23 11.31 -36.07
C THR A 40 -7.96 10.61 -35.64
N GLU A 41 -7.97 9.97 -34.48
CA GLU A 41 -6.78 9.30 -33.94
C GLU A 41 -6.34 8.13 -34.84
N PRO A 42 -5.02 7.91 -34.99
CA PRO A 42 -4.49 6.79 -35.76
C PRO A 42 -4.89 5.46 -35.09
N GLY A 43 -5.17 4.43 -35.90
CA GLY A 43 -5.44 3.09 -35.41
C GLY A 43 -4.21 2.48 -34.70
N PRO A 44 -4.38 1.40 -33.91
CA PRO A 44 -3.28 0.79 -33.15
C PRO A 44 -2.06 0.42 -34.00
N ALA A 45 -2.28 -0.15 -35.20
CA ALA A 45 -1.23 -0.50 -36.14
C ALA A 45 -0.45 0.73 -36.64
N ASP A 46 -1.16 1.76 -37.11
CA ASP A 46 -0.53 3.00 -37.60
C ASP A 46 0.31 3.67 -36.51
N TRP A 47 -0.19 3.66 -35.26
CA TRP A 47 0.56 4.18 -34.12
C TRP A 47 1.84 3.38 -33.88
N TRP A 48 1.78 2.04 -33.86
CA TRP A 48 2.98 1.22 -33.67
C TRP A 48 3.96 1.38 -34.83
N THR A 49 3.48 1.51 -36.08
CA THR A 49 4.35 1.82 -37.23
C THR A 49 5.05 3.17 -37.06
N ALA A 50 4.35 4.19 -36.60
CA ALA A 50 4.96 5.49 -36.31
C ALA A 50 6.00 5.40 -35.18
N GLN A 51 5.68 4.72 -34.07
CA GLN A 51 6.62 4.51 -32.97
C GLN A 51 7.84 3.69 -33.39
N ALA A 52 7.68 2.72 -34.30
CA ALA A 52 8.81 1.97 -34.84
C ALA A 52 9.77 2.85 -35.63
N SER A 53 9.25 3.80 -36.42
CA SER A 53 10.09 4.78 -37.13
C SER A 53 10.81 5.70 -36.17
N SER A 54 10.10 6.27 -35.18
CA SER A 54 10.71 7.14 -34.17
C SER A 54 11.76 6.42 -33.33
N ALA A 55 11.51 5.17 -32.91
CA ALA A 55 12.49 4.36 -32.19
C ALA A 55 13.73 4.05 -33.04
N GLN A 56 13.56 3.80 -34.35
CA GLN A 56 14.66 3.59 -35.28
C GLN A 56 15.53 4.86 -35.41
N GLU A 57 14.90 6.02 -35.56
CA GLU A 57 15.59 7.33 -35.64
C GLU A 57 16.32 7.67 -34.33
N ALA A 58 15.74 7.28 -33.19
CA ALA A 58 16.35 7.44 -31.87
C ALA A 58 17.44 6.41 -31.55
N GLY A 59 17.78 5.51 -32.49
CA GLY A 59 18.82 4.50 -32.29
C GLY A 59 18.42 3.35 -31.35
N GLN A 60 17.12 3.03 -31.27
CA GLN A 60 16.57 1.95 -30.44
C GLN A 60 15.99 0.82 -31.32
N PRO A 61 16.84 0.01 -31.98
CA PRO A 61 16.41 -0.98 -32.97
C PRO A 61 15.55 -2.10 -32.37
N ASP A 62 15.78 -2.49 -31.12
CA ASP A 62 15.00 -3.55 -30.45
C ASP A 62 13.56 -3.09 -30.20
N ALA A 63 13.37 -1.85 -29.73
CA ALA A 63 12.04 -1.26 -29.58
C ALA A 63 11.34 -1.08 -30.94
N ALA A 64 12.09 -0.66 -31.96
CA ALA A 64 11.56 -0.54 -33.32
C ALA A 64 11.09 -1.90 -33.87
N ALA A 65 11.85 -2.97 -33.64
CA ALA A 65 11.48 -4.33 -34.05
C ALA A 65 10.22 -4.81 -33.32
N GLU A 66 10.12 -4.56 -32.02
CA GLU A 66 8.96 -4.93 -31.21
C GLU A 66 7.68 -4.21 -31.66
N PHE A 67 7.75 -2.90 -31.93
CA PHE A 67 6.63 -2.16 -32.48
C PHE A 67 6.20 -2.67 -33.87
N ARG A 68 7.16 -3.00 -34.76
CA ARG A 68 6.85 -3.61 -36.07
C ARG A 68 6.17 -4.97 -35.90
N ALA A 69 6.63 -5.79 -34.96
CA ALA A 69 6.03 -7.09 -34.67
C ALA A 69 4.57 -6.93 -34.21
N ARG A 70 4.28 -5.97 -33.32
CA ARG A 70 2.90 -5.69 -32.87
C ARG A 70 2.01 -5.20 -34.01
N ALA A 71 2.49 -4.26 -34.83
CA ALA A 71 1.76 -3.78 -36.00
C ALA A 71 1.43 -4.91 -36.98
N ALA A 72 2.42 -5.76 -37.30
CA ALA A 72 2.24 -6.89 -38.21
C ALA A 72 1.26 -7.93 -37.64
N ALA A 73 1.41 -8.31 -36.37
CA ALA A 73 0.53 -9.28 -35.71
C ALA A 73 -0.91 -8.77 -35.57
N TYR A 74 -1.10 -7.48 -35.31
CA TYR A 74 -2.41 -6.84 -35.28
C TYR A 74 -3.07 -6.83 -36.66
N LEU A 75 -2.34 -6.42 -37.71
CA LEU A 75 -2.88 -6.40 -39.07
C LEU A 75 -3.24 -7.81 -39.57
N ALA A 76 -2.45 -8.82 -39.21
CA ALA A 76 -2.73 -10.22 -39.54
C ALA A 76 -3.95 -10.79 -38.78
N SER A 77 -4.37 -10.17 -37.68
CA SER A 77 -5.52 -10.61 -36.87
C SER A 77 -6.77 -9.73 -37.02
N ALA A 78 -6.71 -8.69 -37.87
CA ALA A 78 -7.76 -7.69 -38.02
C ALA A 78 -9.09 -8.29 -38.55
N PRO A 79 -10.25 -7.68 -38.26
CA PRO A 79 -11.57 -8.24 -38.56
C PRO A 79 -11.83 -8.58 -40.03
N ALA A 80 -11.26 -7.82 -40.97
CA ALA A 80 -11.39 -8.08 -42.41
C ALA A 80 -10.70 -9.40 -42.85
N ALA A 81 -9.82 -9.96 -42.02
CA ALA A 81 -9.13 -11.23 -42.23
C ALA A 81 -9.78 -12.41 -41.49
N MET A 82 -10.86 -12.21 -40.72
CA MET A 82 -11.39 -13.24 -39.82
C MET A 82 -12.52 -14.09 -40.44
N GLN A 83 -12.23 -15.38 -40.65
CA GLN A 83 -13.09 -16.43 -40.07
C GLN A 83 -12.75 -16.57 -38.57
N PRO A 84 -13.67 -17.06 -37.71
CA PRO A 84 -13.35 -17.25 -36.30
C PRO A 84 -12.14 -18.18 -36.15
N ALA A 85 -11.02 -17.63 -35.67
CA ALA A 85 -9.82 -18.41 -35.41
C ALA A 85 -10.11 -19.40 -34.28
N THR A 86 -9.97 -20.69 -34.55
CA THR A 86 -10.05 -21.72 -33.53
C THR A 86 -8.75 -21.78 -32.73
N LEU A 87 -8.82 -22.28 -31.49
CA LEU A 87 -7.62 -22.63 -30.72
C LEU A 87 -6.72 -23.51 -31.60
N PRO A 88 -5.42 -23.17 -31.76
CA PRO A 88 -4.51 -23.98 -32.53
C PRO A 88 -4.43 -25.40 -31.99
N ASP A 89 -4.31 -26.39 -32.89
CA ASP A 89 -3.98 -27.76 -32.54
C ASP A 89 -2.61 -27.78 -31.84
N GLY A 90 -2.60 -27.98 -30.52
CA GLY A 90 -1.39 -27.84 -29.68
C GLY A 90 -1.59 -27.11 -28.35
N VAL A 91 -2.78 -26.52 -28.10
CA VAL A 91 -3.11 -25.90 -26.80
C VAL A 91 -3.28 -26.95 -25.68
N VAL A 92 -3.47 -28.23 -26.03
CA VAL A 92 -3.53 -29.35 -25.08
C VAL A 92 -2.12 -29.60 -24.52
N GLY A 93 -1.96 -29.44 -23.20
CA GLY A 93 -0.67 -29.65 -22.53
C GLY A 93 0.20 -28.40 -22.39
N LEU A 94 -0.33 -27.20 -22.70
CA LEU A 94 0.37 -25.95 -22.39
C LEU A 94 0.56 -25.77 -20.87
N PRO A 95 1.65 -25.11 -20.45
CA PRO A 95 1.82 -24.63 -19.09
C PRO A 95 0.61 -23.82 -18.61
N ARG A 96 0.27 -23.98 -17.33
CA ARG A 96 -0.76 -23.16 -16.70
C ARG A 96 -0.22 -21.75 -16.45
N LEU A 97 -1.04 -20.74 -16.68
CA LEU A 97 -0.78 -19.40 -16.15
C LEU A 97 -0.71 -19.48 -14.61
N ALA A 98 0.30 -18.83 -14.02
CA ALA A 98 0.36 -18.65 -12.57
C ALA A 98 -0.86 -17.88 -12.07
N GLU A 99 -1.27 -16.85 -12.82
CA GLU A 99 -2.53 -16.14 -12.57
C GLU A 99 -3.27 -15.86 -13.87
N ALA A 100 -4.58 -16.08 -13.81
CA ALA A 100 -5.52 -15.84 -14.89
C ALA A 100 -6.81 -15.30 -14.29
N ALA A 101 -7.14 -14.04 -14.55
CA ALA A 101 -8.36 -13.43 -14.07
C ALA A 101 -9.00 -12.56 -15.16
N LEU A 102 -10.33 -12.51 -15.15
CA LEU A 102 -11.10 -11.62 -16.03
C LEU A 102 -11.79 -10.55 -15.19
N TYR A 103 -11.83 -9.34 -15.74
CA TYR A 103 -12.61 -8.25 -15.22
C TYR A 103 -13.48 -7.67 -16.33
N THR A 104 -14.68 -7.20 -16.00
CA THR A 104 -15.56 -6.52 -16.95
C THR A 104 -15.90 -5.11 -16.48
N ARG A 105 -16.16 -4.22 -17.43
CA ARG A 105 -16.65 -2.87 -17.14
C ARG A 105 -18.14 -2.92 -16.83
N GLU A 106 -18.51 -2.50 -15.63
CA GLU A 106 -19.92 -2.30 -15.24
C GLU A 106 -20.23 -0.81 -15.07
N PRO A 107 -21.46 -0.36 -15.38
CA PRO A 107 -21.92 0.97 -14.99
C PRO A 107 -21.79 1.16 -13.48
N ARG A 108 -21.42 2.35 -13.05
CA ARG A 108 -21.20 2.63 -11.63
C ARG A 108 -22.49 2.66 -10.80
N ASP A 109 -23.61 3.07 -11.41
CA ASP A 109 -24.90 3.31 -10.73
C ASP A 109 -25.66 2.03 -10.34
N THR A 110 -25.20 0.85 -10.75
CA THR A 110 -25.86 -0.44 -10.50
C THR A 110 -25.46 -1.10 -9.17
N ALA A 111 -24.53 -0.52 -8.40
CA ALA A 111 -24.14 -1.03 -7.09
C ALA A 111 -25.20 -0.69 -6.01
N PRO A 112 -25.45 -1.57 -5.02
CA PRO A 112 -26.26 -1.21 -3.86
C PRO A 112 -25.66 0.04 -3.22
N LYS A 113 -26.49 1.07 -2.99
CA LYS A 113 -26.11 2.30 -2.30
C LYS A 113 -25.80 1.98 -0.83
N ALA A 114 -24.62 1.41 -0.55
CA ALA A 114 -23.98 1.63 0.73
C ALA A 114 -23.79 3.14 0.87
N VAL A 115 -24.25 3.71 1.99
CA VAL A 115 -24.06 5.14 2.29
C VAL A 115 -22.56 5.43 2.12
N PRO A 116 -22.12 6.26 1.17
CA PRO A 116 -20.69 6.54 1.04
C PRO A 116 -20.24 7.25 2.32
N ALA A 117 -19.10 6.83 2.87
CA ALA A 117 -18.31 7.76 3.66
C ALA A 117 -18.11 9.03 2.81
N ALA A 118 -18.18 10.21 3.43
CA ALA A 118 -17.91 11.45 2.72
C ALA A 118 -16.53 11.34 2.03
N LEU A 119 -16.45 11.70 0.75
CA LEU A 119 -15.19 11.71 0.00
C LEU A 119 -14.17 12.58 0.74
N ALA A 120 -12.92 12.14 0.78
CA ALA A 120 -11.85 12.93 1.38
C ALA A 120 -11.58 14.19 0.55
N LYS A 121 -10.77 15.11 1.10
CA LYS A 121 -10.40 16.35 0.42
C LYS A 121 -9.78 16.07 -0.94
N PHE A 122 -10.39 16.61 -2.01
CA PHE A 122 -10.02 16.40 -3.41
C PHE A 122 -10.14 14.96 -3.94
N GLU A 123 -10.74 14.02 -3.19
CA GLU A 123 -10.94 12.65 -3.67
C GLU A 123 -11.89 12.62 -4.88
N PRO A 124 -11.47 12.06 -6.03
CA PRO A 124 -12.35 11.86 -7.15
C PRO A 124 -13.27 10.68 -6.84
N ALA A 125 -14.54 10.81 -7.20
CA ALA A 125 -15.49 9.74 -6.98
C ALA A 125 -15.03 8.44 -7.70
N ALA A 126 -14.55 8.55 -8.95
CA ALA A 126 -13.95 7.44 -9.70
C ALA A 126 -12.88 7.98 -10.65
N GLY A 127 -12.04 7.06 -11.15
CA GLY A 127 -10.86 7.40 -11.93
C GLY A 127 -9.66 7.70 -11.04
N THR A 128 -8.55 7.98 -11.70
CA THR A 128 -7.24 8.16 -11.07
C THR A 128 -6.58 9.42 -11.64
N TYR A 129 -6.16 10.35 -10.78
CA TYR A 129 -5.39 11.52 -11.19
C TYR A 129 -4.04 11.12 -11.76
N LEU A 130 -3.69 11.71 -12.91
CA LEU A 130 -2.35 11.62 -13.47
C LEU A 130 -1.43 12.64 -12.81
N GLY A 131 -0.28 12.16 -12.33
CA GLY A 131 0.76 12.99 -11.75
C GLY A 131 2.14 12.73 -12.36
N MET A 132 3.02 13.73 -12.30
CA MET A 132 4.42 13.57 -12.73
C MET A 132 5.38 14.49 -11.98
N LEU A 133 6.55 13.96 -11.58
CA LEU A 133 7.76 14.74 -11.41
C LEU A 133 8.39 14.92 -12.80
N GLY A 134 8.19 16.08 -13.43
CA GLY A 134 8.67 16.36 -14.79
C GLY A 134 10.17 16.66 -14.89
N ALA A 135 11.01 15.85 -14.26
CA ALA A 135 12.46 16.05 -14.16
C ALA A 135 13.27 15.29 -15.24
N ASP A 136 12.57 14.77 -16.24
CA ASP A 136 13.16 14.12 -17.41
C ASP A 136 13.80 15.15 -18.34
N ARG A 137 14.59 14.67 -19.30
CA ARG A 137 15.34 15.54 -20.21
C ARG A 137 14.44 16.46 -21.05
N ARG A 138 13.22 16.04 -21.39
CA ARG A 138 12.33 16.74 -22.33
C ARG A 138 11.52 17.84 -21.61
N VAL A 139 11.08 17.56 -20.37
CA VAL A 139 10.32 18.53 -19.57
C VAL A 139 11.24 19.44 -18.75
N GLY A 140 12.24 18.89 -18.05
CA GLY A 140 13.22 19.68 -17.30
C GLY A 140 12.64 20.63 -16.26
N PHE A 141 11.63 20.18 -15.50
CA PHE A 141 10.84 20.93 -14.51
C PHE A 141 9.97 22.06 -15.08
N ASP A 142 9.89 22.21 -16.39
CA ASP A 142 8.95 23.11 -17.04
C ASP A 142 7.64 22.38 -17.37
N PHE A 143 6.73 22.33 -16.40
CA PHE A 143 5.48 21.60 -16.52
C PHE A 143 4.59 22.05 -17.70
N SER A 144 4.81 23.25 -18.25
CA SER A 144 4.11 23.71 -19.45
C SER A 144 4.38 22.82 -20.67
N LYS A 145 5.50 22.08 -20.69
CA LYS A 145 5.89 21.16 -21.76
C LYS A 145 5.23 19.78 -21.67
N VAL A 146 4.67 19.42 -20.52
CA VAL A 146 4.09 18.08 -20.30
C VAL A 146 3.03 17.72 -21.37
N PRO A 147 2.09 18.60 -21.74
CA PRO A 147 1.10 18.28 -22.78
C PRO A 147 1.70 18.06 -24.16
N GLU A 148 2.75 18.79 -24.51
CA GLU A 148 3.46 18.62 -25.79
C GLU A 148 4.26 17.31 -25.80
N VAL A 149 5.01 17.04 -24.73
CA VAL A 149 5.90 15.88 -24.64
C VAL A 149 5.11 14.56 -24.55
N TYR A 150 4.05 14.53 -23.73
CA TYR A 150 3.29 13.31 -23.42
C TYR A 150 1.92 13.25 -24.10
N GLY A 151 1.49 14.32 -24.77
CA GLY A 151 0.21 14.38 -25.47
C GLY A 151 -1.00 14.61 -24.58
N ARG A 152 -0.81 14.84 -23.26
CA ARG A 152 -1.92 15.13 -22.33
C ARG A 152 -1.46 15.95 -21.13
N LYS A 153 -2.33 16.87 -20.67
CA LYS A 153 -2.19 17.54 -19.37
C LYS A 153 -2.30 16.54 -18.22
N HIS A 154 -1.55 16.79 -17.16
CA HIS A 154 -1.60 15.99 -15.94
C HIS A 154 -2.39 16.76 -14.88
N ALA A 155 -3.05 16.05 -13.97
CA ALA A 155 -3.79 16.66 -12.88
C ALA A 155 -2.86 17.16 -11.77
N ILE A 156 -1.76 16.44 -11.53
CA ILE A 156 -0.87 16.65 -10.39
C ILE A 156 0.57 16.86 -10.87
N TYR A 157 1.27 17.85 -10.31
CA TYR A 157 2.67 18.12 -10.63
C TYR A 157 3.50 18.08 -9.36
N LEU A 158 4.49 17.18 -9.31
CA LEU A 158 5.31 16.95 -8.12
C LEU A 158 6.53 17.87 -8.10
N VAL A 159 6.76 18.49 -6.95
CA VAL A 159 7.97 19.23 -6.60
C VAL A 159 8.46 18.83 -5.22
N TYR A 160 9.78 18.85 -5.02
CA TYR A 160 10.39 18.71 -3.70
C TYR A 160 10.89 20.06 -3.23
N VAL A 161 10.67 20.36 -1.96
CA VAL A 161 11.16 21.56 -1.30
C VAL A 161 11.82 21.17 0.02
N GLY A 162 12.95 21.82 0.31
CA GLY A 162 13.73 21.55 1.52
C GLY A 162 13.09 22.15 2.78
N TRP A 163 13.89 22.21 3.84
CA TRP A 163 13.56 22.85 5.11
C TRP A 163 14.58 23.94 5.44
N ARG A 164 14.17 24.99 6.17
CA ARG A 164 15.12 26.02 6.63
C ARG A 164 16.24 25.41 7.46
N LYS A 165 17.46 25.91 7.31
CA LYS A 165 18.62 25.44 8.10
C LYS A 165 18.71 26.09 9.49
N TYR A 166 18.36 27.37 9.58
CA TYR A 166 18.45 28.15 10.82
C TYR A 166 17.05 28.67 11.18
N GLN A 167 16.68 28.56 12.45
CA GLN A 167 15.36 28.94 12.97
C GLN A 167 15.10 30.45 12.86
N THR A 168 16.17 31.26 12.76
CA THR A 168 16.07 32.70 12.53
C THR A 168 15.68 33.06 11.09
N ASP A 169 15.81 32.14 10.13
CA ASP A 169 15.37 32.35 8.76
C ASP A 169 13.88 32.02 8.63
N THR A 170 13.08 33.06 8.48
CA THR A 170 11.62 32.95 8.29
C THR A 170 11.23 32.85 6.81
N SER A 171 12.20 32.87 5.89
CA SER A 171 11.96 32.73 4.46
C SER A 171 11.46 31.32 4.15
N THR A 172 10.22 31.21 3.71
CA THR A 172 9.59 29.95 3.32
C THR A 172 10.12 29.44 1.98
N TYR A 173 10.09 28.11 1.82
CA TYR A 173 10.45 27.42 0.58
C TYR A 173 9.24 26.99 -0.25
N PHE A 174 8.08 27.59 -0.02
CA PHE A 174 6.92 27.35 -0.87
C PHE A 174 7.26 27.68 -2.34
N PRO A 175 6.98 26.76 -3.28
CA PRO A 175 7.46 26.87 -4.66
C PRO A 175 6.52 27.75 -5.50
N LYS A 176 6.46 29.05 -5.17
CA LYS A 176 5.49 30.00 -5.75
C LYS A 176 5.49 30.01 -7.29
N ARG A 177 6.66 30.01 -7.93
CA ARG A 177 6.75 30.01 -9.41
C ARG A 177 6.13 28.77 -10.03
N GLN A 178 6.32 27.61 -9.40
CA GLN A 178 5.73 26.35 -9.86
C GLN A 178 4.23 26.35 -9.60
N ALA A 179 3.77 26.88 -8.46
CA ALA A 179 2.34 27.02 -8.17
C ALA A 179 1.63 27.91 -9.21
N ASP A 180 2.23 29.05 -9.60
CA ASP A 180 1.68 29.94 -10.63
C ASP A 180 1.58 29.22 -12.00
N ARG A 181 2.62 28.48 -12.40
CA ARG A 181 2.60 27.68 -13.66
C ARG A 181 1.56 26.57 -13.63
N VAL A 182 1.44 25.85 -12.51
CA VAL A 182 0.45 24.78 -12.36
C VAL A 182 -0.98 25.34 -12.37
N LYS A 183 -1.18 26.54 -11.83
CA LYS A 183 -2.44 27.27 -11.92
C LYS A 183 -2.86 27.58 -13.35
N GLU A 184 -1.92 28.03 -14.19
CA GLU A 184 -2.17 28.25 -15.63
C GLU A 184 -2.53 26.94 -16.36
N LEU A 185 -1.99 25.81 -15.91
CA LEU A 185 -2.34 24.49 -16.45
C LEU A 185 -3.69 23.96 -15.95
N GLY A 186 -4.27 24.57 -14.90
CA GLY A 186 -5.47 24.08 -14.23
C GLY A 186 -5.23 22.81 -13.41
N GLY A 187 -4.01 22.63 -12.90
CA GLY A 187 -3.60 21.46 -12.13
C GLY A 187 -3.53 21.70 -10.63
N ALA A 188 -3.05 20.67 -9.93
CA ALA A 188 -2.73 20.68 -8.51
C ALA A 188 -1.24 20.46 -8.30
N LEU A 189 -0.72 20.96 -7.18
CA LEU A 189 0.68 20.77 -6.83
C LEU A 189 0.80 19.70 -5.76
N GLN A 190 1.62 18.68 -6.01
CA GLN A 190 2.07 17.75 -4.98
C GLN A 190 3.43 18.22 -4.47
N ILE A 191 3.56 18.41 -3.16
CA ILE A 191 4.79 18.93 -2.55
C ILE A 191 5.38 17.89 -1.62
N GLY A 192 6.57 17.37 -1.93
CA GLY A 192 7.42 16.68 -0.97
C GLY A 192 8.13 17.70 -0.10
N TRP A 193 7.75 17.84 1.17
CA TRP A 193 8.34 18.81 2.10
C TRP A 193 9.21 18.10 3.13
N GLU A 194 10.52 18.28 3.01
CA GLU A 194 11.50 17.40 3.63
C GLU A 194 12.23 18.10 4.80
N PRO A 195 11.99 17.72 6.07
CA PRO A 195 12.71 18.25 7.23
C PRO A 195 14.14 17.67 7.32
N ARG A 196 15.00 18.04 6.36
CA ARG A 196 16.34 17.45 6.15
C ARG A 196 17.31 17.59 7.32
N TYR A 197 17.02 18.48 8.27
CA TYR A 197 17.81 18.67 9.49
C TYR A 197 17.24 17.89 10.69
N GLY A 198 16.26 17.02 10.46
CA GLY A 198 15.58 16.24 11.49
C GLY A 198 14.30 16.90 12.00
N LEU A 199 13.59 16.19 12.87
CA LEU A 199 12.26 16.60 13.36
C LEU A 199 12.32 17.53 14.58
N ALA A 200 13.44 17.56 15.32
CA ALA A 200 13.55 18.34 16.55
C ALA A 200 13.34 19.85 16.32
N ASP A 201 13.78 20.36 15.16
CA ASP A 201 13.71 21.77 14.78
C ASP A 201 12.42 22.13 14.01
N VAL A 202 11.48 21.20 13.93
CA VAL A 202 10.15 21.46 13.36
C VAL A 202 9.28 22.07 14.46
N LEU A 203 8.93 23.34 14.25
CA LEU A 203 8.19 24.18 15.19
C LEU A 203 6.96 24.77 14.51
N ASP A 204 5.93 25.04 15.30
CA ASP A 204 4.85 25.94 14.92
C ASP A 204 5.38 27.38 14.99
N ASP A 205 5.92 27.86 13.86
CA ASP A 205 6.51 29.18 13.76
C ASP A 205 6.21 29.87 12.42
N GLU A 206 6.70 31.11 12.29
CA GLU A 206 6.40 31.96 11.13
C GLU A 206 6.87 31.36 9.80
N TYR A 207 7.89 30.51 9.77
CA TYR A 207 8.26 29.82 8.52
C TYR A 207 7.17 28.84 8.09
N VAL A 208 6.69 27.98 9.01
CA VAL A 208 5.65 26.99 8.68
C VAL A 208 4.32 27.67 8.39
N ARG A 209 3.93 28.67 9.19
CA ARG A 209 2.69 29.42 8.98
C ARG A 209 2.74 30.26 7.71
N THR A 210 3.87 30.87 7.36
CA THR A 210 4.00 31.58 6.08
C THR A 210 3.93 30.63 4.90
N PHE A 211 4.54 29.44 4.98
CA PHE A 211 4.37 28.40 3.96
C PHE A 211 2.89 28.05 3.76
N ALA A 212 2.13 27.85 4.85
CA ALA A 212 0.69 27.58 4.78
C ALA A 212 -0.10 28.75 4.15
N ARG A 213 0.19 30.00 4.54
CA ARG A 213 -0.46 31.19 3.96
C ARG A 213 -0.15 31.37 2.47
N GLU A 214 1.07 31.06 2.04
CA GLU A 214 1.43 31.07 0.62
C GLU A 214 0.75 29.93 -0.14
N ALA A 215 0.66 28.74 0.45
CA ALA A 215 -0.12 27.63 -0.07
C ALA A 215 -1.59 28.02 -0.29
N LYS A 216 -2.22 28.68 0.69
CA LYS A 216 -3.57 29.26 0.54
C LYS A 216 -3.66 30.29 -0.57
N THR A 217 -2.71 31.22 -0.61
CA THR A 217 -2.69 32.33 -1.58
C THR A 217 -2.52 31.84 -3.02
N SER A 218 -1.87 30.69 -3.24
CA SER A 218 -1.75 30.08 -4.57
C SER A 218 -3.12 29.84 -5.23
N GLY A 219 -4.13 29.49 -4.43
CA GLY A 219 -5.50 29.23 -4.88
C GLY A 219 -5.66 27.96 -5.71
N ILE A 220 -4.68 27.06 -5.71
CA ILE A 220 -4.76 25.72 -6.34
C ILE A 220 -4.89 24.63 -5.27
N PRO A 221 -5.41 23.44 -5.61
CA PRO A 221 -5.32 22.28 -4.75
C PRO A 221 -3.85 21.90 -4.50
N ILE A 222 -3.52 21.58 -3.26
CA ILE A 222 -2.18 21.13 -2.86
C ILE A 222 -2.28 19.77 -2.18
N PHE A 223 -1.46 18.82 -2.61
CA PHE A 223 -1.25 17.54 -1.94
C PHE A 223 0.09 17.60 -1.21
N LEU A 224 0.06 17.80 0.10
CA LEU A 224 1.26 17.97 0.90
C LEU A 224 1.75 16.63 1.45
N ARG A 225 2.94 16.22 0.98
CA ARG A 225 3.73 15.10 1.45
C ARG A 225 4.82 15.58 2.39
N TYR A 226 4.42 15.92 3.61
CA TYR A 226 5.37 16.25 4.67
C TYR A 226 6.13 15.00 5.12
N ALA A 227 7.46 15.07 5.29
CA ALA A 227 8.28 14.02 5.90
C ALA A 227 7.92 12.59 5.42
N SER A 228 7.86 12.39 4.10
CA SER A 228 7.52 11.09 3.50
C SER A 228 8.63 10.05 3.68
N GLU A 229 8.32 8.77 3.46
CA GLU A 229 9.26 7.64 3.58
C GLU A 229 9.92 7.48 4.94
N MET A 230 9.27 8.01 5.97
CA MET A 230 9.67 7.95 7.38
C MET A 230 9.93 6.52 7.90
N ASN A 231 9.36 5.49 7.27
CA ASN A 231 9.58 4.09 7.61
C ASN A 231 10.93 3.54 7.13
N GLY A 232 11.77 4.33 6.44
CA GLY A 232 13.10 3.92 6.00
C GLY A 232 14.23 4.70 6.68
N ALA A 233 15.29 4.03 7.09
CA ALA A 233 16.45 4.66 7.76
C ALA A 233 17.30 5.59 6.88
N TRP A 234 16.91 5.81 5.62
CA TRP A 234 17.59 6.71 4.68
C TRP A 234 17.17 8.17 4.81
N VAL A 235 16.12 8.47 5.58
CA VAL A 235 15.69 9.86 5.85
C VAL A 235 16.05 10.29 7.27
N PRO A 236 16.42 11.57 7.50
CA PRO A 236 16.82 12.06 8.82
C PRO A 236 15.64 12.23 9.81
N TRP A 237 14.40 11.99 9.35
CA TRP A 237 13.19 11.97 10.16
C TRP A 237 12.68 10.54 10.47
N HIS A 238 13.53 9.53 10.27
CA HIS A 238 13.32 8.15 10.71
C HIS A 238 13.81 7.94 12.15
N GLY A 239 13.31 6.89 12.81
CA GLY A 239 13.82 6.35 14.08
C GLY A 239 13.04 6.76 15.32
N ASP A 240 12.19 7.79 15.22
CA ASP A 240 11.32 8.24 16.32
C ASP A 240 9.88 8.45 15.83
N PRO A 241 9.06 7.38 15.79
CA PRO A 241 7.68 7.47 15.33
C PRO A 241 6.81 8.39 16.20
N LYS A 242 7.12 8.54 17.50
CA LYS A 242 6.35 9.43 18.40
C LYS A 242 6.59 10.89 18.05
N LEU A 243 7.85 11.28 17.90
CA LEU A 243 8.21 12.63 17.47
C LEU A 243 7.67 12.91 16.06
N TYR A 244 7.73 11.93 15.16
CA TYR A 244 7.11 12.02 13.85
C TYR A 244 5.62 12.35 13.92
N ILE A 245 4.86 11.57 14.70
CA ILE A 245 3.41 11.77 14.85
C ILE A 245 3.12 13.14 15.49
N GLU A 246 3.88 13.57 16.49
CA GLU A 246 3.75 14.91 17.08
C GLU A 246 3.92 16.00 16.02
N LYS A 247 5.00 15.95 15.24
CA LYS A 247 5.27 16.96 14.20
C LYS A 247 4.28 16.89 13.05
N TRP A 248 3.87 15.69 12.65
CA TRP A 248 2.82 15.51 11.64
C TRP A 248 1.54 16.21 12.04
N ARG A 249 1.05 15.95 13.26
CA ARG A 249 -0.21 16.53 13.77
C ARG A 249 -0.12 18.05 13.86
N MET A 250 1.01 18.57 14.31
CA MET A 250 1.28 20.01 14.30
C MET A 250 1.18 20.62 12.89
N ILE A 251 1.85 20.03 11.89
CA ILE A 251 1.78 20.51 10.50
C ILE A 251 0.35 20.41 9.97
N HIS A 252 -0.35 19.30 10.23
CA HIS A 252 -1.75 19.13 9.85
C HIS A 252 -2.62 20.26 10.43
N ASP A 253 -2.51 20.54 11.74
CA ASP A 253 -3.35 21.53 12.41
C ASP A 253 -3.10 22.94 11.87
N ILE A 254 -1.83 23.29 11.57
CA ILE A 254 -1.50 24.55 10.90
C ILE A 254 -2.12 24.61 9.50
N MET A 255 -2.05 23.54 8.71
CA MET A 255 -2.65 23.52 7.36
C MET A 255 -4.19 23.59 7.45
N ALA A 256 -4.81 22.93 8.43
CA ALA A 256 -6.24 22.99 8.65
C ALA A 256 -6.71 24.41 9.02
N GLU A 257 -5.93 25.14 9.83
CA GLU A 257 -6.19 26.52 10.23
C GLU A 257 -5.93 27.52 9.08
N GLU A 258 -4.76 27.45 8.46
CA GLU A 258 -4.24 28.51 7.59
C GLU A 258 -4.43 28.21 6.10
N ALA A 259 -4.57 26.94 5.69
CA ALA A 259 -4.51 26.51 4.29
C ALA A 259 -5.52 25.39 3.95
N PRO A 260 -6.84 25.67 3.96
CA PRO A 260 -7.87 24.65 3.74
C PRO A 260 -7.79 23.96 2.37
N ASN A 261 -7.10 24.56 1.39
CA ASN A 261 -6.81 23.99 0.06
C ASN A 261 -5.65 22.98 0.05
N VAL A 262 -5.07 22.65 1.20
CA VAL A 262 -4.04 21.61 1.35
C VAL A 262 -4.69 20.31 1.83
N ALA A 263 -4.48 19.23 1.10
CA ALA A 263 -4.75 17.85 1.54
C ALA A 263 -3.47 17.22 2.09
N MET A 264 -3.55 16.64 3.27
CA MET A 264 -2.43 15.97 3.94
C MET A 264 -2.30 14.52 3.43
N VAL A 265 -1.16 14.21 2.81
CA VAL A 265 -0.88 12.90 2.21
C VAL A 265 0.20 12.17 3.00
N TRP A 266 -0.20 11.25 3.87
CA TRP A 266 0.73 10.43 4.66
C TRP A 266 1.33 9.33 3.79
N SER A 267 2.61 9.48 3.44
CA SER A 267 3.24 8.71 2.36
C SER A 267 4.48 7.93 2.81
N PRO A 268 4.33 6.75 3.40
CA PRO A 268 5.43 5.80 3.58
C PRO A 268 6.03 5.33 2.26
N ASN A 269 7.23 4.75 2.32
CA ASN A 269 7.78 3.91 1.27
C ASN A 269 7.11 2.52 1.35
N PHE A 270 6.91 1.84 0.22
CA PHE A 270 6.32 0.49 0.20
C PHE A 270 7.14 -0.54 1.00
N ALA A 271 8.43 -0.30 1.22
CA ALA A 271 9.29 -1.11 2.07
C ALA A 271 10.21 -0.21 2.92
N PRO A 272 10.64 -0.62 4.12
CA PRO A 272 10.25 -1.83 4.84
C PRO A 272 8.80 -1.74 5.35
N THR A 273 8.02 -2.82 5.19
CA THR A 273 6.58 -2.84 5.46
C THR A 273 6.23 -2.93 6.94
N ASP A 274 7.09 -3.58 7.73
CA ASP A 274 6.94 -3.84 9.15
C ASP A 274 7.05 -2.58 10.02
N GLN A 275 7.60 -1.49 9.46
CA GLN A 275 7.81 -0.23 10.18
C GLN A 275 6.79 0.85 9.79
N ILE A 276 5.88 0.58 8.86
CA ILE A 276 4.95 1.59 8.33
C ILE A 276 3.99 2.08 9.42
N ASP A 277 3.39 1.17 10.17
CA ASP A 277 2.27 1.48 11.08
C ASP A 277 2.66 2.37 12.25
N GLU A 278 3.90 2.22 12.73
CA GLU A 278 4.40 2.98 13.89
C GLU A 278 4.35 4.49 13.64
N TYR A 279 4.42 4.90 12.37
CA TYR A 279 4.41 6.31 11.96
C TYR A 279 3.02 6.82 11.57
N TYR A 280 1.96 6.01 11.69
CA TYR A 280 0.62 6.43 11.28
C TYR A 280 0.05 7.46 12.27
N PRO A 281 -0.25 8.70 11.84
CA PRO A 281 -0.65 9.78 12.74
C PRO A 281 -2.12 9.71 13.16
N GLY A 282 -2.90 8.79 12.57
CA GLY A 282 -4.31 8.56 12.84
C GLY A 282 -5.24 9.20 11.80
N ASP A 283 -6.41 8.60 11.62
CA ASP A 283 -7.34 8.93 10.52
C ASP A 283 -7.78 10.39 10.46
N ALA A 284 -7.86 11.06 11.61
CA ALA A 284 -8.24 12.47 11.73
C ALA A 284 -7.20 13.44 11.15
N TYR A 285 -5.96 12.97 10.92
CA TYR A 285 -4.82 13.79 10.47
C TYR A 285 -4.33 13.43 9.06
N VAL A 286 -5.05 12.55 8.35
CA VAL A 286 -4.67 12.02 7.04
C VAL A 286 -5.85 12.14 6.09
N ASP A 287 -5.73 12.99 5.07
CA ASP A 287 -6.73 13.04 4.00
C ASP A 287 -6.52 11.86 3.02
N TRP A 288 -5.25 11.55 2.70
CA TRP A 288 -4.85 10.52 1.75
C TRP A 288 -3.72 9.66 2.28
N VAL A 289 -3.76 8.36 1.97
CA VAL A 289 -2.61 7.48 2.15
C VAL A 289 -1.78 7.50 0.88
N GLY A 290 -0.50 7.79 1.00
CA GLY A 290 0.47 7.79 -0.08
C GLY A 290 1.37 6.55 -0.03
N PHE A 291 1.94 6.15 -1.17
CA PHE A 291 3.06 5.23 -1.19
C PHE A 291 4.10 5.68 -2.22
N SER A 292 5.38 5.64 -1.82
CA SER A 292 6.47 5.52 -2.79
C SER A 292 6.56 4.05 -3.21
N LEU A 293 6.30 3.75 -4.48
CA LEU A 293 6.20 2.40 -5.04
C LEU A 293 7.10 2.27 -6.27
N TYR A 294 8.13 1.43 -6.15
CA TYR A 294 9.18 1.31 -7.15
C TYR A 294 9.28 -0.12 -7.66
N SER A 295 9.53 -0.28 -8.97
CA SER A 295 9.95 -1.55 -9.56
C SER A 295 11.37 -1.42 -10.09
N THR A 296 12.27 -2.30 -9.66
CA THR A 296 13.67 -2.34 -10.09
C THR A 296 13.96 -3.63 -10.84
N PRO A 297 14.86 -3.62 -11.83
CA PRO A 297 15.22 -4.81 -12.58
C PRO A 297 15.56 -6.01 -11.69
N PRO A 298 15.26 -7.24 -12.14
CA PRO A 298 15.61 -8.45 -11.40
C PRO A 298 17.12 -8.54 -11.21
N LYS A 299 17.54 -9.06 -10.05
CA LYS A 299 18.95 -9.29 -9.76
C LYS A 299 19.46 -10.55 -10.43
N ASN A 300 18.59 -11.54 -10.54
CA ASN A 300 18.84 -12.78 -11.23
C ASN A 300 17.81 -12.99 -12.35
N GLU A 301 18.23 -12.69 -13.58
CA GLU A 301 17.42 -12.86 -14.80
C GLU A 301 17.03 -14.31 -15.11
N LYS A 302 17.53 -15.29 -14.34
CA LYS A 302 17.17 -16.69 -14.46
C LYS A 302 16.27 -17.17 -13.33
N ASP A 303 15.96 -16.31 -12.36
CA ASP A 303 15.06 -16.63 -11.26
C ASP A 303 13.60 -16.38 -11.67
N PRO A 304 12.80 -17.44 -11.84
CA PRO A 304 11.41 -17.28 -12.24
C PRO A 304 10.55 -16.53 -11.21
N GLU A 305 10.90 -16.54 -9.93
CA GLU A 305 10.17 -15.79 -8.91
C GLU A 305 10.43 -14.29 -9.06
N GLU A 306 11.70 -13.87 -9.22
CA GLU A 306 12.03 -12.45 -9.44
C GLU A 306 11.42 -11.92 -10.74
N LEU A 307 11.38 -12.73 -11.79
CA LEU A 307 10.77 -12.35 -13.07
C LEU A 307 9.24 -12.23 -12.99
N ARG A 308 8.58 -13.07 -12.19
CA ARG A 308 7.13 -13.02 -11.99
C ARG A 308 6.69 -11.92 -11.03
N HIS A 309 7.57 -11.44 -10.16
CA HIS A 309 7.26 -10.41 -9.19
C HIS A 309 6.87 -9.10 -9.87
N THR A 310 5.84 -8.46 -9.36
CA THR A 310 5.28 -7.22 -9.88
C THR A 310 4.99 -6.26 -8.73
N MET A 311 4.82 -4.99 -9.05
CA MET A 311 4.35 -4.03 -8.05
C MET A 311 2.96 -4.35 -7.48
N ILE A 312 2.15 -5.17 -8.17
CA ILE A 312 0.85 -5.62 -7.65
C ILE A 312 1.07 -6.50 -6.41
N ASP A 313 2.10 -7.35 -6.42
CA ASP A 313 2.42 -8.25 -5.31
C ASP A 313 2.85 -7.46 -4.07
N ASP A 314 3.64 -6.39 -4.26
CA ASP A 314 4.05 -5.49 -3.18
C ASP A 314 2.88 -4.61 -2.68
N PHE A 315 2.01 -4.17 -3.58
CA PHE A 315 0.95 -3.22 -3.25
C PHE A 315 -0.31 -3.87 -2.68
N ALA A 316 -0.67 -5.09 -3.09
CA ALA A 316 -1.91 -5.74 -2.65
C ALA A 316 -2.05 -5.84 -1.10
N PRO A 317 -1.00 -6.20 -0.34
CA PRO A 317 -1.06 -6.19 1.13
C PRO A 317 -1.26 -4.78 1.71
N LEU A 318 -0.61 -3.77 1.13
CA LEU A 318 -0.78 -2.37 1.54
C LEU A 318 -2.20 -1.89 1.28
N TYR A 319 -2.76 -2.24 0.12
CA TYR A 319 -4.15 -1.93 -0.23
C TYR A 319 -5.15 -2.60 0.72
N ALA A 320 -4.94 -3.88 1.05
CA ALA A 320 -5.82 -4.59 1.98
C ALA A 320 -5.91 -3.88 3.35
N LYS A 321 -4.83 -3.21 3.75
CA LYS A 321 -4.75 -2.47 5.01
C LYS A 321 -5.27 -1.05 4.93
N TYR A 322 -4.88 -0.30 3.90
CA TYR A 322 -5.10 1.15 3.81
C TYR A 322 -6.19 1.56 2.81
N GLY A 323 -6.77 0.60 2.08
CA GLY A 323 -7.78 0.81 1.04
C GLY A 323 -9.14 1.27 1.53
N TYR A 324 -9.25 1.76 2.78
CA TYR A 324 -10.42 2.47 3.30
C TYR A 324 -10.31 4.00 3.12
N LYS A 325 -9.11 4.51 2.84
CA LYS A 325 -8.85 5.91 2.44
C LYS A 325 -8.49 5.98 0.95
N PRO A 326 -8.60 7.15 0.30
CA PRO A 326 -8.04 7.30 -1.04
C PRO A 326 -6.52 7.16 -0.98
N ILE A 327 -6.01 6.36 -1.91
CA ILE A 327 -4.60 6.04 -2.05
C ILE A 327 -4.00 6.82 -3.22
N MET A 328 -2.84 7.41 -2.98
CA MET A 328 -1.98 7.98 -4.00
C MET A 328 -0.71 7.13 -4.13
N ILE A 329 -0.37 6.67 -5.33
CA ILE A 329 1.02 6.31 -5.61
C ILE A 329 1.76 7.62 -5.77
N SER A 330 2.17 8.17 -4.64
CA SER A 330 2.73 9.52 -4.55
C SER A 330 4.07 9.63 -5.24
N GLU A 331 4.76 8.50 -5.40
CA GLU A 331 6.02 8.39 -6.12
C GLU A 331 6.08 7.01 -6.76
N GLY A 332 5.75 6.93 -8.04
CA GLY A 332 5.80 5.69 -8.80
C GLY A 332 6.93 5.72 -9.81
N ALA A 333 7.80 4.70 -9.84
CA ALA A 333 8.80 4.60 -10.89
C ALA A 333 9.16 3.16 -11.26
N VAL A 334 9.61 2.98 -12.50
CA VAL A 334 10.14 1.71 -12.98
C VAL A 334 11.55 1.94 -13.51
N GLY A 335 12.54 1.34 -12.87
CA GLY A 335 13.92 1.40 -13.33
C GLY A 335 14.11 0.52 -14.55
N HIS A 336 14.59 1.07 -15.67
CA HIS A 336 14.71 0.30 -16.92
C HIS A 336 16.14 0.08 -17.38
N THR A 337 17.11 0.74 -16.75
CA THR A 337 18.53 0.56 -17.06
C THR A 337 19.33 0.64 -15.79
N VAL A 338 20.23 -0.33 -15.57
CA VAL A 338 21.17 -0.32 -14.45
C VAL A 338 22.34 0.60 -14.82
N LEU A 339 22.52 1.70 -14.10
CA LEU A 339 23.51 2.73 -14.45
C LEU A 339 24.94 2.20 -14.40
N LYS A 340 25.27 1.37 -13.40
CA LYS A 340 26.62 0.86 -13.18
C LYS A 340 27.11 -0.04 -14.32
N THR A 341 26.23 -0.86 -14.89
CA THR A 341 26.58 -1.83 -15.95
C THR A 341 26.11 -1.36 -17.33
N ASN A 342 25.27 -0.33 -17.38
CA ASN A 342 24.55 0.12 -18.56
C ASN A 342 23.69 -0.99 -19.21
N THR A 343 23.23 -1.96 -18.41
CA THR A 343 22.34 -3.05 -18.87
C THR A 343 20.91 -2.54 -18.96
N SER A 344 20.25 -2.72 -20.11
CA SER A 344 18.85 -2.32 -20.33
C SER A 344 17.88 -3.47 -20.14
N TYR A 345 16.73 -3.18 -19.53
CA TYR A 345 15.62 -4.10 -19.23
C TYR A 345 14.34 -3.61 -19.93
N THR A 346 14.45 -3.29 -21.22
CA THR A 346 13.47 -2.49 -21.96
C THR A 346 12.05 -3.08 -21.89
N ALA A 347 11.89 -4.35 -22.29
CA ALA A 347 10.58 -5.02 -22.33
C ALA A 347 10.04 -5.36 -20.93
N TRP A 348 10.92 -5.71 -19.99
CA TRP A 348 10.54 -5.92 -18.60
C TRP A 348 9.98 -4.64 -17.98
N ALA A 349 10.64 -3.51 -18.21
CA ALA A 349 10.21 -2.24 -17.67
C ALA A 349 8.90 -1.73 -18.31
N GLU A 350 8.68 -1.99 -19.60
CA GLU A 350 7.38 -1.77 -20.24
C GLU A 350 6.28 -2.56 -19.52
N ALA A 351 6.49 -3.86 -19.24
CA ALA A 351 5.50 -4.67 -18.54
C ALA A 351 5.21 -4.16 -17.11
N GLN A 352 6.24 -3.77 -16.35
CA GLN A 352 6.07 -3.17 -15.01
C GLN A 352 5.32 -1.84 -15.05
N LEU A 353 5.57 -1.00 -16.07
CA LEU A 353 4.79 0.21 -16.29
C LEU A 353 3.32 -0.11 -16.64
N GLY A 354 3.10 -1.20 -17.37
CA GLY A 354 1.79 -1.77 -17.61
C GLY A 354 1.10 -2.17 -16.31
N TYR A 355 1.76 -2.86 -15.38
CA TYR A 355 1.17 -3.12 -14.06
C TYR A 355 0.78 -1.82 -13.33
N MET A 356 1.59 -0.77 -13.40
CA MET A 356 1.31 0.54 -12.78
C MET A 356 0.09 1.26 -13.38
N TYR A 357 0.04 1.42 -14.70
CA TYR A 357 -0.98 2.25 -15.36
C TYR A 357 -2.15 1.46 -15.92
N ALA A 358 -1.92 0.22 -16.34
CA ALA A 358 -2.96 -0.62 -16.90
C ALA A 358 -3.75 -1.34 -15.80
N TYR A 359 -3.10 -1.91 -14.79
CA TYR A 359 -3.79 -2.79 -13.83
C TYR A 359 -4.04 -2.15 -12.47
N LEU A 360 -3.01 -1.59 -11.82
CA LEU A 360 -3.09 -1.07 -10.45
C LEU A 360 -4.35 -0.21 -10.19
N PRO A 361 -4.65 0.86 -10.96
CA PRO A 361 -5.81 1.70 -10.67
C PRO A 361 -7.16 1.04 -10.99
N ARG A 362 -7.18 -0.03 -11.81
CA ARG A 362 -8.39 -0.77 -12.18
C ARG A 362 -8.71 -1.90 -11.21
N LEU A 363 -7.66 -2.54 -10.66
CA LEU A 363 -7.78 -3.63 -9.69
C LEU A 363 -7.96 -3.13 -8.26
N PHE A 364 -7.49 -1.92 -7.97
CA PHE A 364 -7.52 -1.29 -6.65
C PHE A 364 -8.27 0.05 -6.73
N PRO A 365 -9.61 0.07 -6.64
CA PRO A 365 -10.42 1.25 -6.91
C PRO A 365 -10.15 2.47 -6.03
N GLN A 366 -9.52 2.30 -4.87
CA GLN A 366 -9.06 3.40 -4.03
C GLN A 366 -7.71 3.99 -4.45
N VAL A 367 -7.04 3.48 -5.48
CA VAL A 367 -5.91 4.18 -6.12
C VAL A 367 -6.47 5.33 -6.95
N LYS A 368 -6.49 6.52 -6.34
CA LYS A 368 -7.09 7.74 -6.87
C LYS A 368 -6.06 8.72 -7.44
N GLY A 369 -4.77 8.48 -7.25
CA GLY A 369 -3.71 9.25 -7.91
C GLY A 369 -2.46 8.41 -8.16
N ILE A 370 -1.78 8.62 -9.28
CA ILE A 370 -0.47 8.04 -9.58
C ILE A 370 0.44 9.14 -10.09
N THR A 371 1.54 9.37 -9.39
CA THR A 371 2.53 10.39 -9.72
C THR A 371 3.84 9.72 -10.14
N TYR A 372 4.16 9.76 -11.44
CA TYR A 372 5.39 9.14 -11.95
C TYR A 372 6.63 9.96 -11.61
N PHE A 373 7.65 9.33 -11.03
CA PHE A 373 8.96 9.92 -10.77
C PHE A 373 9.80 9.92 -12.06
N ASN A 374 9.55 10.87 -12.95
CA ASN A 374 10.22 10.93 -14.25
C ASN A 374 11.55 11.68 -14.14
N PHE A 375 12.64 10.96 -13.93
CA PHE A 375 13.92 11.57 -13.59
C PHE A 375 15.00 11.27 -14.62
N SER A 376 15.60 12.33 -15.17
CA SER A 376 16.55 12.21 -16.28
C SER A 376 17.75 11.30 -15.97
N LYS A 377 18.23 10.56 -16.96
CA LYS A 377 19.46 9.76 -16.86
C LYS A 377 20.65 10.58 -16.35
N ALA A 378 20.82 11.81 -16.85
CA ALA A 378 21.88 12.71 -16.40
C ALA A 378 21.71 13.12 -14.92
N GLY A 379 20.47 13.39 -14.50
CA GLY A 379 20.13 13.62 -13.09
C GLY A 379 20.46 12.40 -12.23
N ALA A 380 20.00 11.22 -12.64
CA ALA A 380 20.21 9.95 -11.95
C ALA A 380 21.69 9.65 -11.77
N THR A 381 22.50 9.78 -12.84
CA THR A 381 23.97 9.60 -12.77
C THR A 381 24.63 10.58 -11.81
N ARG A 382 24.29 11.89 -11.92
CA ARG A 382 24.89 12.94 -11.09
C ARG A 382 24.53 12.80 -9.61
N THR A 383 23.34 12.28 -9.34
CA THR A 383 22.88 11.96 -7.99
C THR A 383 23.24 10.54 -7.60
N GLY A 384 24.05 9.78 -8.34
CA GLY A 384 24.48 8.45 -7.91
C GLY A 384 23.35 7.44 -7.70
N MET A 385 22.22 7.59 -8.41
CA MET A 385 21.15 6.60 -8.39
C MET A 385 21.63 5.29 -9.05
N GLU A 386 20.94 4.19 -8.74
CA GLU A 386 21.27 2.88 -9.31
C GLU A 386 20.65 2.65 -10.70
N TYR A 387 19.49 3.25 -10.96
CA TYR A 387 18.70 2.99 -12.17
C TYR A 387 18.30 4.27 -12.90
N VAL A 388 18.00 4.13 -14.20
CA VAL A 388 17.36 5.16 -15.02
C VAL A 388 15.83 4.98 -14.97
N TYR A 389 15.12 6.08 -14.74
CA TYR A 389 13.64 6.12 -14.64
C TYR A 389 13.00 7.00 -15.74
N ASP A 390 13.81 7.70 -16.54
CA ASP A 390 13.38 8.61 -17.60
C ASP A 390 12.60 7.85 -18.68
N LEU A 391 11.30 8.10 -18.80
CA LEU A 391 10.46 7.47 -19.82
C LEU A 391 11.03 7.65 -21.23
N GLY A 392 11.63 8.81 -21.53
CA GLY A 392 12.19 9.12 -22.85
C GLY A 392 13.42 8.31 -23.23
N GLU A 393 14.07 7.64 -22.29
CA GLU A 393 15.24 6.78 -22.54
C GLU A 393 14.84 5.34 -22.91
N ASN A 394 13.54 4.99 -22.82
CA ASN A 394 13.00 3.69 -23.21
C ASN A 394 11.73 3.88 -24.07
N ALA A 395 11.84 3.70 -25.39
CA ALA A 395 10.73 3.94 -26.31
C ALA A 395 9.50 3.05 -26.08
N LEU A 396 9.67 1.82 -25.58
CA LEU A 396 8.54 0.94 -25.26
C LEU A 396 7.75 1.49 -24.06
N MET A 397 8.45 1.94 -23.01
CA MET A 397 7.83 2.59 -21.86
C MET A 397 7.18 3.93 -22.23
N ASP A 398 7.87 4.81 -22.97
CA ASP A 398 7.33 6.10 -23.41
C ASP A 398 6.07 5.91 -24.25
N GLY A 399 6.11 4.96 -25.18
CA GLY A 399 4.98 4.59 -26.03
C GLY A 399 3.80 4.10 -25.20
N LEU A 400 4.03 3.09 -24.34
CA LEU A 400 2.98 2.54 -23.48
C LEU A 400 2.36 3.63 -22.61
N TYR A 401 3.19 4.45 -21.95
CA TYR A 401 2.74 5.56 -21.11
C TYR A 401 1.80 6.50 -21.87
N LYS A 402 2.26 7.04 -23.01
CA LYS A 402 1.51 7.98 -23.86
C LYS A 402 0.19 7.42 -24.33
N ARG A 403 0.12 6.10 -24.53
CA ARG A 403 -1.13 5.43 -24.92
C ARG A 403 -2.04 5.19 -23.73
N GLN A 404 -1.51 4.76 -22.59
CA GLN A 404 -2.30 4.52 -21.37
C GLN A 404 -2.97 5.77 -20.84
N ILE A 405 -2.23 6.88 -20.77
CA ILE A 405 -2.75 8.12 -20.20
C ILE A 405 -3.85 8.76 -21.06
N ARG A 406 -4.14 8.27 -22.26
CA ARG A 406 -5.28 8.71 -23.09
C ARG A 406 -6.61 8.09 -22.66
N SER A 407 -6.56 7.01 -21.89
CA SER A 407 -7.76 6.37 -21.32
C SER A 407 -8.57 7.41 -20.53
N ASP A 408 -9.89 7.33 -20.66
CA ASP A 408 -10.87 8.11 -19.88
C ASP A 408 -10.84 7.77 -18.38
N TRP A 409 -10.35 6.57 -18.01
CA TRP A 409 -10.02 6.21 -16.63
C TRP A 409 -9.13 7.24 -15.90
N PHE A 410 -8.23 7.90 -16.65
CA PHE A 410 -7.26 8.82 -16.08
C PHE A 410 -7.75 10.27 -16.16
N LEU A 411 -7.66 10.95 -15.02
CA LEU A 411 -8.13 12.32 -14.83
C LEU A 411 -6.98 13.30 -14.99
N SER A 412 -7.24 14.38 -15.73
CA SER A 412 -6.25 15.42 -16.03
C SER A 412 -6.46 16.72 -15.26
N GLN A 413 -7.48 16.79 -14.41
CA GLN A 413 -7.76 17.95 -13.54
C GLN A 413 -8.28 17.47 -12.19
N VAL A 414 -7.99 18.25 -11.14
CA VAL A 414 -8.51 18.03 -9.79
C VAL A 414 -9.78 18.87 -9.61
N GLY A 415 -10.90 18.25 -9.24
CA GLY A 415 -12.15 18.98 -9.06
C GLY A 415 -13.28 18.17 -8.45
N SER A 416 -14.21 18.87 -7.80
CA SER A 416 -15.50 18.30 -7.37
C SER A 416 -16.45 18.19 -8.56
N GLY A 417 -16.69 16.95 -9.02
CA GLY A 417 -17.95 16.58 -9.68
C GLY A 417 -18.13 16.83 -11.19
N SER A 418 -17.12 16.66 -12.05
CA SER A 418 -17.37 16.68 -13.52
C SER A 418 -16.64 15.66 -14.40
N GLU A 419 -15.69 14.86 -13.88
CA GLU A 419 -15.03 13.78 -14.65
C GLU A 419 -15.06 12.44 -13.89
N ALA A 420 -16.19 12.07 -13.29
CA ALA A 420 -16.30 10.74 -12.71
C ALA A 420 -16.34 9.70 -13.84
N VAL A 421 -15.38 8.79 -13.86
CA VAL A 421 -15.43 7.60 -14.73
C VAL A 421 -16.76 6.88 -14.47
N SER A 422 -17.55 6.70 -15.54
CA SER A 422 -18.93 6.21 -15.47
C SER A 422 -19.05 4.71 -15.21
N TYR A 423 -17.91 4.02 -15.22
CA TYR A 423 -17.82 2.58 -15.07
C TYR A 423 -16.76 2.20 -14.03
N ARG A 424 -16.81 0.94 -13.60
CA ARG A 424 -15.81 0.30 -12.75
C ARG A 424 -15.43 -1.04 -13.35
N TYR A 425 -14.24 -1.54 -13.03
CA TYR A 425 -13.89 -2.93 -13.31
C TYR A 425 -14.35 -3.81 -12.17
N VAL A 426 -15.06 -4.90 -12.49
CA VAL A 426 -15.45 -5.92 -11.52
C VAL A 426 -14.90 -7.28 -11.95
N PRO A 427 -14.47 -8.13 -10.99
CA PRO A 427 -14.03 -9.47 -11.33
C PRO A 427 -15.19 -10.31 -11.87
N VAL A 428 -14.94 -11.08 -12.92
CA VAL A 428 -15.90 -12.06 -13.46
C VAL A 428 -15.91 -13.27 -12.52
N SER A 429 -16.80 -13.24 -11.53
CA SER A 429 -16.92 -14.27 -10.48
C SER A 429 -17.84 -15.44 -10.86
N SER A 430 -18.73 -15.25 -11.83
CA SER A 430 -19.56 -16.30 -12.42
C SER A 430 -18.77 -17.12 -13.45
N ALA A 431 -19.22 -18.34 -13.75
CA ALA A 431 -18.63 -19.17 -14.80
C ALA A 431 -18.70 -18.51 -16.20
N SER A 432 -19.59 -17.53 -16.40
CA SER A 432 -19.70 -16.78 -17.66
C SER A 432 -20.08 -15.31 -17.46
N LEU A 433 -19.62 -14.45 -18.37
CA LEU A 433 -20.11 -13.10 -18.60
C LEU A 433 -21.62 -13.11 -18.95
N PRO A 434 -22.38 -12.05 -18.60
CA PRO A 434 -23.77 -11.88 -19.04
C PRO A 434 -23.87 -11.84 -20.56
N GLN A 435 -25.06 -12.11 -21.12
CA GLN A 435 -25.29 -11.93 -22.56
C GLN A 435 -25.04 -10.48 -22.99
N GLY A 436 -24.51 -10.29 -24.20
CA GLY A 436 -24.32 -8.98 -24.82
C GLY A 436 -22.86 -8.56 -24.93
N LYS A 437 -22.65 -7.27 -25.25
CA LYS A 437 -21.32 -6.70 -25.49
C LYS A 437 -20.68 -6.25 -24.18
N HIS A 438 -19.45 -6.71 -23.96
CA HIS A 438 -18.67 -6.40 -22.78
C HIS A 438 -17.26 -5.99 -23.17
N THR A 439 -16.76 -4.97 -22.49
CA THR A 439 -15.32 -4.72 -22.43
C THR A 439 -14.72 -5.63 -21.36
N VAL A 440 -13.79 -6.49 -21.75
CA VAL A 440 -13.18 -7.51 -20.89
C VAL A 440 -11.69 -7.26 -20.75
N LEU A 441 -11.25 -6.99 -19.53
CA LEU A 441 -9.85 -6.89 -19.14
C LEU A 441 -9.34 -8.27 -18.72
N MET A 442 -8.26 -8.73 -19.35
CA MET A 442 -7.59 -10.00 -19.04
C MET A 442 -6.34 -9.72 -18.22
N TYR A 443 -6.24 -10.35 -17.06
CA TYR A 443 -5.02 -10.39 -16.26
C TYR A 443 -4.37 -11.77 -16.45
N ALA A 444 -3.13 -11.80 -16.96
CA ALA A 444 -2.42 -13.03 -17.29
C ALA A 444 -0.96 -12.93 -16.83
N ARG A 445 -0.53 -13.90 -16.02
CA ARG A 445 0.86 -14.05 -15.59
C ARG A 445 1.34 -15.47 -15.85
N THR A 446 2.46 -15.61 -16.55
CA THR A 446 3.07 -16.91 -16.85
C THR A 446 3.73 -17.49 -15.61
N ALA A 447 3.82 -18.82 -15.54
CA ALA A 447 4.42 -19.52 -14.41
C ALA A 447 5.95 -19.54 -14.42
N ASP A 448 6.60 -18.98 -15.44
CA ASP A 448 8.05 -18.86 -15.55
C ASP A 448 8.53 -17.40 -15.53
N GLY A 449 7.60 -16.42 -15.52
CA GLY A 449 7.93 -14.99 -15.55
C GLY A 449 8.11 -14.43 -16.96
N SER A 450 7.97 -15.26 -18.00
CA SER A 450 7.99 -14.77 -19.38
C SER A 450 6.83 -13.80 -19.65
N LEU A 451 7.12 -12.71 -20.34
CA LEU A 451 6.12 -11.68 -20.62
C LEU A 451 5.29 -12.08 -21.84
N PRO A 452 3.94 -12.15 -21.73
CA PRO A 452 3.09 -12.34 -22.88
C PRO A 452 3.27 -11.19 -23.89
N PHE A 453 3.50 -11.53 -25.15
CA PHE A 453 3.46 -10.57 -26.25
C PHE A 453 2.01 -10.20 -26.59
N ALA A 454 1.12 -11.20 -26.58
CA ALA A 454 -0.30 -11.00 -26.78
C ALA A 454 -1.10 -11.92 -25.85
N VAL A 455 -2.31 -11.49 -25.49
CA VAL A 455 -3.23 -12.26 -24.66
C VAL A 455 -4.59 -12.29 -25.33
N ALA A 456 -5.14 -13.49 -25.46
CA ALA A 456 -6.41 -13.72 -26.12
C ALA A 456 -7.44 -14.35 -25.19
N LEU A 457 -8.69 -13.96 -25.42
CA LEU A 457 -9.87 -14.49 -24.76
C LEU A 457 -10.52 -15.54 -25.68
N TYR A 458 -10.81 -16.71 -25.11
CA TYR A 458 -11.45 -17.81 -25.80
C TYR A 458 -12.70 -18.27 -25.06
N LYS A 459 -13.67 -18.74 -25.85
CA LYS A 459 -14.82 -19.51 -25.38
C LYS A 459 -14.82 -20.86 -26.09
N GLY A 460 -14.66 -21.95 -25.34
CA GLY A 460 -14.35 -23.25 -25.94
C GLY A 460 -13.09 -23.16 -26.79
N ASN A 461 -13.21 -23.49 -28.08
CA ASN A 461 -12.15 -23.33 -29.07
C ASN A 461 -12.23 -22.03 -29.87
N GLN A 462 -13.26 -21.20 -29.69
CA GLN A 462 -13.43 -20.00 -30.50
C GLN A 462 -12.71 -18.81 -29.85
N ARG A 463 -11.84 -18.13 -30.62
CA ARG A 463 -11.24 -16.87 -30.19
C ARG A 463 -12.28 -15.76 -30.22
N ILE A 464 -12.47 -15.10 -29.09
CA ILE A 464 -13.39 -13.98 -28.94
C ILE A 464 -12.68 -12.65 -29.19
N GLY A 465 -11.45 -12.52 -28.70
CA GLY A 465 -10.63 -11.33 -28.93
C GLY A 465 -9.18 -11.56 -28.57
N ILE A 466 -8.31 -10.68 -29.03
CA ILE A 466 -6.88 -10.68 -28.71
C ILE A 466 -6.39 -9.24 -28.54
N SER A 467 -5.55 -9.02 -27.54
CA SER A 467 -4.84 -7.75 -27.33
C SER A 467 -3.33 -7.99 -27.39
N TYR A 468 -2.61 -7.01 -27.93
CA TYR A 468 -1.16 -7.04 -28.18
C TYR A 468 -0.39 -6.09 -27.26
N GLU A 469 -1.07 -5.48 -26.29
CA GLU A 469 -0.47 -4.53 -25.36
C GLU A 469 -1.33 -4.44 -24.09
N MET A 470 -0.69 -4.15 -22.96
CA MET A 470 -1.42 -3.90 -21.71
C MET A 470 -2.17 -2.57 -21.77
N PRO A 471 -3.35 -2.42 -21.12
CA PRO A 471 -4.15 -3.49 -20.53
C PRO A 471 -4.62 -4.42 -21.64
N TRP A 472 -4.50 -5.73 -21.42
CA TRP A 472 -5.00 -6.69 -22.40
C TRP A 472 -6.53 -6.71 -22.34
N GLU A 473 -7.13 -5.75 -23.02
CA GLU A 473 -8.56 -5.50 -23.04
C GLU A 473 -9.13 -5.83 -24.42
N VAL A 474 -10.26 -6.52 -24.45
CA VAL A 474 -10.95 -6.92 -25.68
C VAL A 474 -12.44 -6.61 -25.59
N GLN A 475 -13.07 -6.43 -26.74
CA GLN A 475 -14.53 -6.41 -26.86
C GLN A 475 -15.02 -7.84 -27.05
N ALA A 476 -15.92 -8.30 -26.17
CA ALA A 476 -16.52 -9.62 -26.24
C ALA A 476 -18.03 -9.50 -26.45
N ASP A 477 -18.57 -10.16 -27.48
CA ASP A 477 -20.01 -10.28 -27.71
C ASP A 477 -20.46 -11.69 -27.27
N VAL A 478 -21.18 -11.75 -26.14
CA VAL A 478 -21.53 -12.99 -25.46
C VAL A 478 -22.91 -13.45 -25.90
N ALA A 479 -22.97 -14.56 -26.65
CA ALA A 479 -24.21 -15.18 -27.10
C ALA A 479 -25.00 -15.84 -25.95
N ALA A 480 -26.33 -15.91 -26.09
CA ALA A 480 -27.24 -16.39 -25.05
C ALA A 480 -27.00 -17.86 -24.62
N ASP A 481 -26.52 -18.70 -25.53
CA ASP A 481 -26.27 -20.13 -25.36
C ASP A 481 -24.88 -20.44 -24.76
N SER A 482 -24.03 -19.44 -24.63
CA SER A 482 -22.63 -19.60 -24.21
C SER A 482 -22.43 -19.67 -22.69
N SER A 483 -23.47 -19.84 -21.87
CA SER A 483 -23.40 -19.56 -20.42
C SER A 483 -22.76 -20.63 -19.54
N SER A 484 -22.32 -21.79 -20.06
CA SER A 484 -21.92 -22.96 -19.24
C SER A 484 -20.42 -23.34 -19.25
N GLU A 485 -19.63 -22.93 -20.25
CA GLU A 485 -18.18 -23.24 -20.29
C GLU A 485 -17.32 -22.14 -19.64
N PRO A 486 -16.21 -22.45 -18.94
CA PRO A 486 -15.32 -21.41 -18.42
C PRO A 486 -14.62 -20.66 -19.56
N TRP A 487 -14.44 -19.35 -19.39
CA TRP A 487 -13.65 -18.55 -20.33
C TRP A 487 -12.17 -18.91 -20.20
N ARG A 488 -11.44 -18.94 -21.31
CA ARG A 488 -10.03 -19.31 -21.35
C ARG A 488 -9.19 -18.13 -21.78
N ILE A 489 -8.14 -17.85 -21.02
CA ILE A 489 -7.09 -16.89 -21.34
C ILE A 489 -5.92 -17.68 -21.93
N VAL A 490 -5.39 -17.22 -23.06
CA VAL A 490 -4.21 -17.81 -23.71
C VAL A 490 -3.18 -16.71 -23.94
N ALA A 491 -1.97 -16.90 -23.41
CA ALA A 491 -0.82 -16.03 -23.63
C ALA A 491 -0.03 -16.53 -24.85
N TYR A 492 0.49 -15.59 -25.64
CA TYR A 492 1.27 -15.83 -26.85
C TYR A 492 2.65 -15.18 -26.75
N ASN A 493 3.64 -15.80 -27.40
CA ASN A 493 4.94 -15.17 -27.66
C ASN A 493 4.88 -14.27 -28.90
N GLN A 494 6.00 -13.61 -29.22
CA GLN A 494 6.13 -12.69 -30.36
C GLN A 494 5.91 -13.37 -31.72
N GLN A 495 6.17 -14.67 -31.82
CA GLN A 495 5.89 -15.49 -33.01
C GLN A 495 4.43 -15.94 -33.11
N MET A 496 3.56 -15.43 -32.23
CA MET A 496 2.15 -15.80 -32.14
C MET A 496 1.90 -17.29 -31.88
N GLN A 497 2.83 -17.95 -31.18
CA GLN A 497 2.66 -19.30 -30.67
C GLN A 497 2.12 -19.24 -29.23
N PRO A 498 1.15 -20.09 -28.86
CA PRO A 498 0.61 -20.10 -27.51
C PRO A 498 1.65 -20.66 -26.52
N ILE A 499 1.84 -19.99 -25.39
CA ILE A 499 2.88 -20.34 -24.39
C ILE A 499 2.31 -20.73 -23.03
N ALA A 500 1.11 -20.24 -22.69
CA ALA A 500 0.45 -20.60 -21.44
C ALA A 500 -1.07 -20.38 -21.53
N THR A 501 -1.83 -21.10 -20.71
CA THR A 501 -3.28 -20.93 -20.63
C THR A 501 -3.82 -21.00 -19.21
N GLY A 502 -4.94 -20.34 -18.95
CA GLY A 502 -5.66 -20.38 -17.69
C GLY A 502 -7.15 -20.15 -17.91
N THR A 503 -7.99 -20.59 -16.97
CA THR A 503 -9.43 -20.32 -17.01
C THR A 503 -9.76 -19.11 -16.16
N SER A 504 -10.80 -18.37 -16.55
CA SER A 504 -11.29 -17.15 -15.88
C SER A 504 -11.80 -17.36 -14.46
N GLN A 505 -11.90 -18.60 -13.99
CA GLN A 505 -12.23 -18.88 -12.60
C GLN A 505 -11.06 -18.42 -11.72
N ALA A 506 -11.12 -17.16 -11.28
CA ALA A 506 -10.79 -16.88 -9.89
C ALA A 506 -11.59 -17.89 -9.07
N LYS A 507 -10.97 -18.60 -8.09
CA LYS A 507 -11.77 -19.37 -7.12
C LYS A 507 -12.90 -18.43 -6.68
N PRO A 508 -14.19 -18.79 -6.85
CA PRO A 508 -15.27 -17.97 -6.33
C PRO A 508 -14.93 -17.67 -4.88
N LYS A 509 -14.96 -16.40 -4.46
CA LYS A 509 -14.84 -16.10 -3.03
C LYS A 509 -15.93 -16.93 -2.35
N PRO A 510 -15.58 -17.82 -1.40
CA PRO A 510 -16.55 -18.70 -0.79
C PRO A 510 -17.67 -17.87 -0.16
N GLN A 511 -18.91 -18.32 -0.29
CA GLN A 511 -20.11 -17.60 0.19
C GLN A 511 -21.06 -18.56 0.91
N GLY A 512 -21.85 -18.02 1.83
CA GLY A 512 -22.82 -18.79 2.61
C GLY A 512 -22.17 -19.98 3.32
N LYS A 513 -22.76 -21.18 3.17
CA LYS A 513 -22.30 -22.40 3.85
C LYS A 513 -20.85 -22.77 3.56
N GLU A 514 -20.33 -22.44 2.39
CA GLU A 514 -18.95 -22.72 2.00
C GLU A 514 -17.98 -21.82 2.77
N LEU A 515 -18.29 -20.53 2.90
CA LEU A 515 -17.53 -19.58 3.71
C LEU A 515 -17.57 -19.97 5.18
N ASP A 516 -18.73 -20.37 5.68
CA ASP A 516 -18.89 -20.82 7.06
C ASP A 516 -18.04 -22.07 7.35
N ALA A 517 -18.02 -23.03 6.42
CA ALA A 517 -17.18 -24.21 6.54
C ALA A 517 -15.68 -23.86 6.51
N LEU A 518 -15.28 -22.96 5.61
CA LEU A 518 -13.89 -22.51 5.49
C LEU A 518 -13.42 -21.73 6.73
N ASN A 519 -14.26 -20.84 7.27
CA ASN A 519 -13.99 -20.11 8.50
C ASN A 519 -13.89 -21.06 9.71
N LYS A 520 -14.78 -22.05 9.82
CA LYS A 520 -14.68 -23.09 10.86
C LYS A 520 -13.42 -23.94 10.72
N GLN A 521 -13.00 -24.25 9.49
CA GLN A 521 -11.75 -24.93 9.22
C GLN A 521 -10.54 -24.09 9.65
N LEU A 522 -10.56 -22.78 9.36
CA LEU A 522 -9.51 -21.85 9.77
C LEU A 522 -9.34 -21.85 11.31
N ILE A 523 -10.44 -21.73 12.06
CA ILE A 523 -10.42 -21.80 13.54
C ILE A 523 -9.81 -23.13 14.01
N ALA A 524 -10.28 -24.26 13.48
CA ALA A 524 -9.81 -25.58 13.90
C ALA A 524 -8.35 -25.85 13.51
N ALA A 525 -7.90 -25.33 12.36
CA ALA A 525 -6.50 -25.41 11.93
C ALA A 525 -5.60 -24.58 12.84
N ALA A 526 -6.04 -23.37 13.20
CA ALA A 526 -5.31 -22.49 14.09
C ALA A 526 -5.14 -23.10 15.49
N GLU A 527 -6.21 -23.67 16.07
CA GLU A 527 -6.17 -24.36 17.37
C GLU A 527 -5.20 -25.56 17.37
N ARG A 528 -5.11 -26.31 16.26
CA ARG A 528 -4.16 -27.42 16.11
C ARG A 528 -2.73 -26.98 15.78
N GLY A 529 -2.53 -25.73 15.37
CA GLY A 529 -1.24 -25.21 14.95
C GLY A 529 -0.83 -25.61 13.52
N ASP A 530 -1.80 -25.93 12.66
CA ASP A 530 -1.55 -26.21 11.25
C ASP A 530 -1.39 -24.90 10.48
N THR A 531 -0.22 -24.27 10.65
CA THR A 531 0.09 -22.94 10.07
C THR A 531 -0.07 -22.91 8.55
N LYS A 532 0.27 -24.00 7.87
CA LYS A 532 0.13 -24.09 6.40
C LYS A 532 -1.34 -24.03 6.00
N LEU A 533 -2.20 -24.80 6.67
CA LEU A 533 -3.63 -24.80 6.39
C LEU A 533 -4.31 -23.49 6.79
N VAL A 534 -3.83 -22.84 7.86
CA VAL A 534 -4.28 -21.50 8.26
C VAL A 534 -4.04 -20.49 7.13
N LEU A 535 -2.80 -20.38 6.66
CA LEU A 535 -2.45 -19.45 5.58
C LEU A 535 -3.17 -19.77 4.28
N GLN A 536 -3.29 -21.06 3.94
CA GLN A 536 -4.06 -21.49 2.76
C GLN A 536 -5.54 -21.12 2.87
N SER A 537 -6.15 -21.28 4.05
CA SER A 537 -7.57 -20.96 4.24
C SER A 537 -7.83 -19.46 4.10
N ILE A 538 -6.91 -18.61 4.60
CA ILE A 538 -6.96 -17.16 4.41
C ILE A 538 -6.82 -16.80 2.93
N GLN A 539 -5.86 -17.40 2.22
CA GLN A 539 -5.70 -17.23 0.76
C GLN A 539 -6.94 -17.68 -0.02
N ASP A 540 -7.62 -18.72 0.46
CA ASP A 540 -8.86 -19.24 -0.13
C ASP A 540 -10.10 -18.41 0.24
N GLY A 541 -9.95 -17.32 1.01
CA GLY A 541 -10.99 -16.34 1.28
C GLY A 541 -11.64 -16.43 2.66
N ALA A 542 -11.09 -17.22 3.59
CA ALA A 542 -11.51 -17.19 4.99
C ALA A 542 -11.24 -15.81 5.62
N SER A 543 -12.14 -15.36 6.49
CA SER A 543 -11.93 -14.12 7.24
C SER A 543 -10.95 -14.38 8.38
N ILE A 544 -9.80 -13.71 8.34
CA ILE A 544 -8.74 -13.80 9.38
C ILE A 544 -9.23 -13.39 10.77
N ASN A 545 -10.31 -12.60 10.85
CA ASN A 545 -10.93 -12.12 12.08
C ASN A 545 -12.34 -12.72 12.31
N PHE A 546 -12.68 -13.82 11.63
CA PHE A 546 -13.92 -14.53 11.90
C PHE A 546 -14.03 -14.94 13.37
N GLN A 547 -15.18 -14.72 14.01
CA GLN A 547 -15.44 -15.17 15.37
C GLN A 547 -16.35 -16.40 15.34
N ASP A 548 -15.92 -17.49 15.97
CA ASP A 548 -16.77 -18.69 16.16
C ASP A 548 -17.92 -18.43 17.16
N ASP A 549 -18.73 -19.45 17.44
CA ASP A 549 -19.88 -19.33 18.37
C ASP A 549 -19.47 -18.94 19.81
N ARG A 550 -18.17 -18.99 20.13
CA ARG A 550 -17.60 -18.57 21.43
C ARG A 550 -16.93 -17.19 21.35
N GLY A 551 -16.98 -16.53 20.20
CA GLY A 551 -16.31 -15.27 19.96
C GLY A 551 -14.82 -15.43 19.62
N ARG A 552 -14.29 -16.66 19.48
CA ARG A 552 -12.86 -16.86 19.26
C ARG A 552 -12.51 -16.53 17.82
N THR A 553 -11.50 -15.69 17.64
CA THR A 553 -10.79 -15.50 16.38
C THR A 553 -9.82 -16.64 16.11
N PRO A 554 -9.31 -16.81 14.87
CA PRO A 554 -8.26 -17.79 14.58
C PRO A 554 -7.03 -17.62 15.47
N ILE A 555 -6.62 -16.37 15.72
CA ILE A 555 -5.47 -16.10 16.59
C ILE A 555 -5.77 -16.45 18.05
N MET A 556 -6.98 -16.19 18.54
CA MET A 556 -7.41 -16.63 19.87
C MET A 556 -7.44 -18.16 19.97
N ALA A 557 -7.92 -18.85 18.94
CA ALA A 557 -7.91 -20.32 18.88
C ALA A 557 -6.48 -20.89 18.89
N ALA A 558 -5.55 -20.30 18.13
CA ALA A 558 -4.13 -20.66 18.18
C ALA A 558 -3.51 -20.41 19.56
N THR A 559 -3.92 -19.33 20.25
CA THR A 559 -3.50 -19.05 21.62
C THR A 559 -4.03 -20.07 22.61
N HIS A 560 -5.31 -20.46 22.54
CA HIS A 560 -5.85 -21.58 23.34
C HIS A 560 -5.07 -22.89 23.12
N GLY A 561 -4.64 -23.16 21.89
CA GLY A 561 -3.82 -24.31 21.54
C GLY A 561 -2.34 -24.20 21.89
N ASN A 562 -1.90 -23.06 22.45
CA ASN A 562 -0.51 -22.68 22.69
C ASN A 562 0.38 -22.90 21.45
N LYS A 563 0.02 -22.28 20.32
CA LYS A 563 0.68 -22.42 19.01
C LYS A 563 1.42 -21.13 18.61
N PRO A 564 2.59 -20.83 19.21
CA PRO A 564 3.29 -19.55 18.99
C PRO A 564 3.65 -19.30 17.51
N ASP A 565 4.06 -20.34 16.76
CA ASP A 565 4.38 -20.19 15.33
C ASP A 565 3.14 -19.80 14.50
N THR A 566 1.99 -20.38 14.81
CA THR A 566 0.72 -20.06 14.14
C THR A 566 0.21 -18.69 14.55
N VAL A 567 0.34 -18.32 15.83
CA VAL A 567 0.06 -16.97 16.34
C VAL A 567 0.92 -15.94 15.60
N LYS A 568 2.23 -16.18 15.48
CA LYS A 568 3.15 -15.32 14.75
C LYS A 568 2.75 -15.17 13.28
N ALA A 569 2.41 -16.27 12.61
CA ALA A 569 1.95 -16.24 11.22
C ALA A 569 0.63 -15.46 11.06
N LEU A 570 -0.30 -15.59 11.99
CA LEU A 570 -1.57 -14.84 11.99
C LEU A 570 -1.36 -13.34 12.23
N ILE A 571 -0.45 -12.95 13.13
CA ILE A 571 -0.05 -11.55 13.32
C ILE A 571 0.52 -11.00 12.00
N GLN A 572 1.46 -11.73 11.38
CA GLN A 572 2.07 -11.34 10.10
C GLN A 572 1.06 -11.23 8.95
N ALA A 573 -0.02 -12.02 9.01
CA ALA A 573 -1.12 -11.98 8.05
C ALA A 573 -2.16 -10.88 8.36
N GLY A 574 -2.00 -10.11 9.44
CA GLY A 574 -2.86 -8.98 9.80
C GLY A 574 -4.05 -9.32 10.68
N ALA A 575 -3.98 -10.37 11.50
CA ALA A 575 -5.02 -10.68 12.47
C ALA A 575 -5.15 -9.55 13.51
N ASP A 576 -6.38 -9.18 13.86
CA ASP A 576 -6.64 -8.22 14.94
C ASP A 576 -6.45 -8.92 16.29
N ILE A 577 -5.35 -8.57 16.96
CA ILE A 577 -4.94 -9.14 18.25
C ILE A 577 -5.76 -8.62 19.44
N ASN A 578 -6.57 -7.58 19.24
CA ASN A 578 -7.32 -6.90 20.31
C ASN A 578 -8.78 -7.32 20.38
N LEU A 579 -9.29 -8.09 19.40
CA LEU A 579 -10.64 -8.65 19.45
C LEU A 579 -10.79 -9.60 20.63
N GLN A 580 -11.87 -9.39 21.39
CA GLN A 580 -12.21 -10.19 22.56
C GLN A 580 -13.26 -11.25 22.23
N ASP A 581 -13.12 -12.42 22.83
CA ASP A 581 -14.10 -13.48 22.79
C ASP A 581 -15.31 -13.21 23.70
N ASN A 582 -16.25 -14.15 23.78
CA ASN A 582 -17.45 -13.99 24.60
C ASN A 582 -17.17 -13.99 26.11
N LEU A 583 -15.95 -14.32 26.52
CA LEU A 583 -15.45 -14.25 27.89
C LEU A 583 -14.63 -12.98 28.17
N TRP A 584 -14.60 -12.08 27.19
CA TRP A 584 -13.85 -10.83 27.18
C TRP A 584 -12.34 -11.06 27.22
N ASP A 585 -11.87 -12.22 26.79
CA ASP A 585 -10.45 -12.49 26.66
C ASP A 585 -10.02 -12.25 25.21
N ASN A 586 -8.89 -11.55 25.04
CA ASN A 586 -8.16 -11.54 23.78
C ASN A 586 -6.89 -12.41 23.94
N PRO A 587 -6.12 -12.66 22.86
CA PRO A 587 -4.89 -13.45 22.94
C PRO A 587 -3.91 -12.98 24.04
N PHE A 588 -3.79 -11.67 24.28
CA PHE A 588 -2.89 -11.11 25.29
C PHE A 588 -3.35 -11.39 26.73
N LEU A 589 -4.64 -11.17 27.02
CA LEU A 589 -5.25 -11.44 28.32
C LEU A 589 -5.19 -12.93 28.66
N TYR A 590 -5.56 -13.79 27.70
CA TYR A 590 -5.55 -15.23 27.89
C TYR A 590 -4.13 -15.78 28.04
N ALA A 591 -3.19 -15.37 27.18
CA ALA A 591 -1.80 -15.81 27.28
C ALA A 591 -1.16 -15.38 28.61
N GLY A 592 -1.52 -14.19 29.11
CA GLY A 592 -1.14 -13.73 30.44
C GLY A 592 -1.66 -14.65 31.55
N ALA A 593 -2.96 -14.93 31.53
CA ALA A 593 -3.62 -15.77 32.52
C ALA A 593 -3.15 -17.23 32.51
N GLU A 594 -2.83 -17.80 31.35
CA GLU A 594 -2.39 -19.19 31.21
C GLU A 594 -0.85 -19.37 31.22
N GLY A 595 -0.09 -18.28 31.40
CA GLY A 595 1.36 -18.35 31.52
C GLY A 595 2.10 -18.63 30.20
N LEU A 596 1.50 -18.31 29.05
CA LEU A 596 2.03 -18.60 27.72
C LEU A 596 3.07 -17.55 27.29
N LEU A 597 4.27 -17.60 27.89
CA LEU A 597 5.30 -16.57 27.75
C LEU A 597 5.64 -16.20 26.30
N ASP A 598 5.81 -17.19 25.42
CA ASP A 598 6.18 -16.91 24.01
C ASP A 598 5.07 -16.15 23.28
N ILE A 599 3.80 -16.44 23.60
CA ILE A 599 2.66 -15.72 23.03
C ILE A 599 2.53 -14.34 23.66
N VAL A 600 2.77 -14.18 24.96
CA VAL A 600 2.82 -12.86 25.63
C VAL A 600 3.84 -11.96 24.95
N LYS A 601 5.04 -12.48 24.65
CA LYS A 601 6.08 -11.76 23.90
C LYS A 601 5.58 -11.33 22.52
N LEU A 602 5.01 -12.27 21.76
CA LEU A 602 4.45 -11.97 20.44
C LEU A 602 3.36 -10.90 20.49
N MET A 603 2.49 -10.92 21.51
CA MET A 603 1.44 -9.92 21.68
C MET A 603 2.00 -8.54 22.04
N ILE A 604 2.99 -8.47 22.93
CA ILE A 604 3.68 -7.21 23.25
C ILE A 604 4.37 -6.64 22.01
N ASP A 605 5.10 -7.49 21.27
CA ASP A 605 5.80 -7.11 20.05
C ASP A 605 4.82 -6.64 18.96
N ALA A 606 3.61 -7.20 18.92
CA ALA A 606 2.55 -6.81 18.01
C ALA A 606 1.70 -5.61 18.49
N GLY A 607 2.03 -5.01 19.64
CA GLY A 607 1.36 -3.81 20.13
C GLY A 607 -0.02 -4.05 20.76
N ALA A 608 -0.23 -5.19 21.43
CA ALA A 608 -1.48 -5.46 22.15
C ALA A 608 -1.82 -4.35 23.14
N ASP A 609 -3.10 -3.96 23.22
CA ASP A 609 -3.53 -2.89 24.11
C ASP A 609 -3.55 -3.36 25.58
N PRO A 610 -2.63 -2.87 26.44
CA PRO A 610 -2.58 -3.29 27.83
C PRO A 610 -3.72 -2.70 28.68
N LYS A 611 -4.59 -1.87 28.12
CA LYS A 611 -5.79 -1.31 28.78
C LYS A 611 -7.02 -2.20 28.66
N LEU A 612 -7.01 -3.20 27.78
CA LEU A 612 -8.11 -4.16 27.69
C LEU A 612 -8.21 -5.01 28.96
N ARG A 613 -9.42 -5.46 29.27
CA ARG A 613 -9.76 -6.14 30.52
C ARG A 613 -10.62 -7.36 30.26
N ASN A 614 -10.36 -8.43 31.01
CA ASN A 614 -11.19 -9.63 30.99
C ASN A 614 -12.54 -9.39 31.70
N ARG A 615 -13.41 -10.42 31.72
CA ARG A 615 -14.74 -10.34 32.36
C ARG A 615 -14.75 -9.97 33.85
N TYR A 616 -13.62 -10.10 34.55
CA TYR A 616 -13.48 -9.69 35.95
C TYR A 616 -12.93 -8.26 36.08
N GLY A 617 -12.76 -7.55 34.97
CA GLY A 617 -12.12 -6.25 34.93
C GLY A 617 -10.61 -6.34 35.16
N GLY A 618 -9.99 -7.51 35.02
CA GLY A 618 -8.55 -7.70 35.23
C GLY A 618 -7.72 -7.47 33.97
N SER A 619 -6.54 -6.86 34.12
CA SER A 619 -5.51 -6.85 33.07
C SER A 619 -4.80 -8.21 33.00
N ALA A 620 -3.97 -8.44 31.97
CA ALA A 620 -3.18 -9.68 31.85
C ALA A 620 -2.26 -9.95 33.06
N LEU A 621 -1.86 -8.89 33.77
CA LEU A 621 -0.96 -8.96 34.94
C LEU A 621 -1.62 -9.62 36.15
N ILE A 622 -2.92 -9.39 36.37
CA ILE A 622 -3.63 -9.87 37.57
C ILE A 622 -3.68 -11.40 37.64
N PRO A 623 -4.27 -12.12 36.65
CA PRO A 623 -4.32 -13.58 36.70
C PRO A 623 -2.92 -14.21 36.55
N ALA A 624 -1.97 -13.55 35.88
CA ALA A 624 -0.59 -14.01 35.83
C ALA A 624 0.08 -14.00 37.22
N ALA A 625 -0.19 -12.96 38.02
CA ALA A 625 0.30 -12.82 39.38
C ALA A 625 -0.39 -13.79 40.35
N GLU A 626 -1.72 -13.93 40.26
CA GLU A 626 -2.53 -14.90 41.00
C GLU A 626 -2.00 -16.34 40.83
N ARG A 627 -1.73 -16.73 39.58
CA ARG A 627 -1.38 -18.12 39.22
C ARG A 627 0.11 -18.45 39.31
N GLY A 628 0.92 -17.52 39.79
CA GLY A 628 2.35 -17.75 40.00
C GLY A 628 3.20 -17.76 38.73
N HIS A 629 2.78 -17.10 37.64
CA HIS A 629 3.51 -17.06 36.36
C HIS A 629 4.64 -16.01 36.37
N VAL A 630 5.67 -16.23 37.18
CA VAL A 630 6.78 -15.29 37.42
C VAL A 630 7.38 -14.70 36.13
N ALA A 631 7.67 -15.55 35.13
CA ALA A 631 8.28 -15.10 33.88
C ALA A 631 7.35 -14.20 33.05
N VAL A 632 6.05 -14.47 33.05
CA VAL A 632 5.04 -13.63 32.38
C VAL A 632 4.84 -12.32 33.12
N VAL A 633 4.76 -12.35 34.46
CA VAL A 633 4.67 -11.13 35.28
C VAL A 633 5.86 -10.21 34.99
N LYS A 634 7.07 -10.77 35.00
CA LYS A 634 8.29 -10.02 34.66
C LYS A 634 8.21 -9.41 33.27
N GLU A 635 7.87 -10.22 32.26
CA GLU A 635 7.76 -9.77 30.87
C GLU A 635 6.72 -8.64 30.71
N LEU A 636 5.55 -8.77 31.33
CA LEU A 636 4.50 -7.76 31.32
C LEU A 636 4.97 -6.44 31.95
N LEU A 637 5.64 -6.50 33.11
CA LEU A 637 6.12 -5.31 33.81
C LEU A 637 7.27 -4.62 33.07
N GLU A 638 8.17 -5.38 32.45
CA GLU A 638 9.37 -4.83 31.81
C GLU A 638 9.12 -4.34 30.38
N ARG A 639 8.21 -4.97 29.64
CA ARG A 639 8.07 -4.74 28.18
C ARG A 639 6.68 -4.29 27.74
N SER A 640 5.71 -4.18 28.64
CA SER A 640 4.38 -3.65 28.31
C SER A 640 4.04 -2.39 29.14
N LYS A 641 2.94 -1.72 28.80
CA LYS A 641 2.42 -0.57 29.56
C LYS A 641 1.25 -0.94 30.47
N VAL A 642 1.26 -2.14 31.05
CA VAL A 642 0.25 -2.54 32.02
C VAL A 642 0.32 -1.63 33.25
N ASP A 643 -0.85 -1.22 33.73
CA ASP A 643 -0.96 -0.51 35.00
C ASP A 643 -0.84 -1.53 36.15
N VAL A 644 0.29 -1.47 36.86
CA VAL A 644 0.60 -2.34 38.01
C VAL A 644 -0.39 -2.17 39.16
N ASN A 645 -1.03 -1.00 39.25
CA ASN A 645 -1.98 -0.63 40.30
C ASN A 645 -3.44 -0.71 39.84
N HIS A 646 -3.70 -1.29 38.67
CA HIS A 646 -5.07 -1.46 38.16
C HIS A 646 -5.90 -2.30 39.15
N ILE A 647 -7.09 -1.78 39.48
CA ILE A 647 -8.04 -2.42 40.39
C ILE A 647 -9.12 -3.10 39.55
N ASN A 648 -9.28 -4.41 39.69
CA ASN A 648 -10.31 -5.18 38.98
C ASN A 648 -11.72 -4.99 39.59
N ASN A 649 -12.73 -5.62 39.00
CA ASN A 649 -14.13 -5.48 39.47
C ASN A 649 -14.35 -6.10 40.87
N LEU A 650 -13.44 -6.97 41.32
CA LEU A 650 -13.44 -7.53 42.67
C LEU A 650 -12.88 -6.54 43.70
N GLY A 651 -12.20 -5.48 43.25
CA GLY A 651 -11.54 -4.49 44.10
C GLY A 651 -10.09 -4.85 44.43
N TRP A 652 -9.48 -5.74 43.65
CA TRP A 652 -8.14 -6.26 43.90
C TRP A 652 -7.16 -5.83 42.80
N THR A 653 -5.92 -5.55 43.23
CA THR A 653 -4.74 -5.36 42.37
C THR A 653 -4.03 -6.70 42.14
N ALA A 654 -3.08 -6.74 41.20
CA ALA A 654 -2.23 -7.92 41.01
C ALA A 654 -1.47 -8.30 42.30
N LEU A 655 -1.08 -7.30 43.10
CA LEU A 655 -0.42 -7.50 44.38
C LEU A 655 -1.35 -8.19 45.40
N LEU A 656 -2.60 -7.73 45.51
CA LEU A 656 -3.57 -8.34 46.41
C LEU A 656 -3.86 -9.80 46.00
N GLU A 657 -4.10 -10.09 44.72
CA GLU A 657 -4.39 -11.46 44.29
C GLU A 657 -3.21 -12.42 44.51
N ALA A 658 -1.97 -11.98 44.22
CA ALA A 658 -0.76 -12.76 44.47
C ALA A 658 -0.56 -13.14 45.95
N ILE A 659 -1.15 -12.39 46.88
CA ILE A 659 -1.08 -12.65 48.33
C ILE A 659 -2.31 -13.41 48.82
N VAL A 660 -3.50 -13.02 48.38
CA VAL A 660 -4.78 -13.51 48.91
C VAL A 660 -5.10 -14.92 48.41
N LEU A 661 -4.76 -15.21 47.15
CA LEU A 661 -5.10 -16.45 46.46
C LEU A 661 -3.93 -17.45 46.36
N SER A 662 -2.77 -17.12 46.95
CA SER A 662 -1.61 -18.00 46.97
C SER A 662 -1.36 -18.68 48.32
N ASN A 663 -0.36 -19.58 48.34
CA ASN A 663 0.14 -20.22 49.56
C ASN A 663 1.44 -19.59 50.08
N GLY A 664 1.83 -18.41 49.58
CA GLY A 664 3.03 -17.69 50.05
C GLY A 664 4.36 -18.33 49.65
N ASP A 665 4.36 -19.17 48.60
CA ASP A 665 5.55 -19.87 48.11
C ASP A 665 6.59 -18.93 47.47
N GLU A 666 7.76 -19.47 47.12
CA GLU A 666 8.86 -18.71 46.53
C GLU A 666 8.48 -17.98 45.23
N LYS A 667 7.54 -18.53 44.43
CA LYS A 667 7.10 -17.89 43.18
C LYS A 667 6.28 -16.64 43.49
N HIS A 668 5.38 -16.71 44.45
CA HIS A 668 4.57 -15.57 44.85
C HIS A 668 5.40 -14.53 45.60
N GLN A 669 6.40 -14.94 46.39
CA GLN A 669 7.39 -14.02 46.95
C GLN A 669 8.13 -13.24 45.84
N GLN A 670 8.58 -13.93 44.79
CA GLN A 670 9.22 -13.29 43.63
C GLN A 670 8.27 -12.34 42.88
N ILE A 671 7.01 -12.72 42.69
CA ILE A 671 6.00 -11.87 42.04
C ILE A 671 5.72 -10.62 42.88
N VAL A 672 5.53 -10.75 44.19
CA VAL A 672 5.36 -9.61 45.09
C VAL A 672 6.56 -8.67 45.01
N GLN A 673 7.78 -9.21 45.03
CA GLN A 673 8.98 -8.39 44.86
C GLN A 673 9.01 -7.68 43.50
N LEU A 674 8.72 -8.37 42.40
CA LEU A 674 8.67 -7.79 41.05
C LEU A 674 7.63 -6.67 40.95
N LEU A 675 6.43 -6.86 41.50
CA LEU A 675 5.38 -5.86 41.52
C LEU A 675 5.82 -4.62 42.30
N VAL A 676 6.41 -4.80 43.48
CA VAL A 676 6.97 -3.71 44.30
C VAL A 676 8.07 -2.95 43.56
N ASP A 677 9.01 -3.68 42.95
CA ASP A 677 10.14 -3.09 42.21
C ASP A 677 9.67 -2.25 41.00
N HIS A 678 8.48 -2.56 40.46
CA HIS A 678 7.87 -1.84 39.34
C HIS A 678 6.75 -0.87 39.78
N GLY A 679 6.73 -0.47 41.06
CA GLY A 679 5.89 0.62 41.54
C GLY A 679 4.47 0.23 41.97
N ALA A 680 4.24 -1.03 42.34
CA ALA A 680 3.00 -1.42 43.01
C ALA A 680 2.84 -0.64 44.32
N ASP A 681 1.69 0.00 44.51
CA ASP A 681 1.32 0.63 45.78
C ASP A 681 0.91 -0.45 46.77
N VAL A 682 1.80 -0.69 47.74
CA VAL A 682 1.65 -1.71 48.79
C VAL A 682 0.56 -1.40 49.82
N ASN A 683 -0.09 -0.23 49.72
CA ASN A 683 -1.14 0.22 50.64
C ASN A 683 -2.54 0.23 50.02
N ILE A 684 -2.70 -0.09 48.72
CA ILE A 684 -4.04 -0.24 48.12
C ILE A 684 -4.75 -1.41 48.79
N ALA A 685 -5.77 -1.09 49.59
CA ALA A 685 -6.58 -2.06 50.31
C ALA A 685 -7.70 -2.65 49.44
N ASP A 686 -8.20 -3.82 49.84
CA ASP A 686 -9.42 -4.37 49.25
C ASP A 686 -10.67 -3.56 49.66
N LYS A 687 -11.84 -4.01 49.19
CA LYS A 687 -13.13 -3.34 49.46
C LYS A 687 -13.51 -3.30 50.95
N ASP A 688 -12.94 -4.18 51.77
CA ASP A 688 -13.17 -4.22 53.21
C ASP A 688 -12.13 -3.37 53.98
N GLY A 689 -11.25 -2.67 53.26
CA GLY A 689 -10.18 -1.86 53.83
C GLY A 689 -9.00 -2.69 54.36
N VAL A 690 -8.88 -3.96 53.96
CA VAL A 690 -7.79 -4.84 54.37
C VAL A 690 -6.59 -4.64 53.44
N THR A 691 -5.44 -4.26 54.00
CA THR A 691 -4.22 -3.98 53.23
C THR A 691 -3.47 -5.26 52.83
N PRO A 692 -2.60 -5.22 51.80
CA PRO A 692 -1.71 -6.33 51.45
C PRO A 692 -0.90 -6.86 52.65
N LEU A 693 -0.39 -5.96 53.50
CA LEU A 693 0.38 -6.31 54.71
C LEU A 693 -0.48 -7.06 55.73
N GLN A 694 -1.73 -6.64 55.94
CA GLN A 694 -2.65 -7.30 56.85
C GLN A 694 -3.03 -8.71 56.36
N HIS A 695 -3.23 -8.88 55.05
CA HIS A 695 -3.45 -10.20 54.46
C HIS A 695 -2.24 -11.13 54.62
N ALA A 696 -1.02 -10.64 54.39
CA ALA A 696 0.21 -11.41 54.56
C ALA A 696 0.40 -11.86 56.02
N LYS A 697 0.18 -10.97 56.99
CA LYS A 697 0.24 -11.27 58.44
C LYS A 697 -0.78 -12.32 58.86
N LYS A 698 -2.05 -12.15 58.44
CA LYS A 698 -3.14 -13.10 58.76
C LYS A 698 -2.83 -14.52 58.26
N ARG A 699 -2.14 -14.62 57.11
CA ARG A 699 -1.74 -15.89 56.48
C ARG A 699 -0.37 -16.40 56.92
N GLN A 700 0.35 -15.65 57.75
CA GLN A 700 1.70 -15.99 58.23
C GLN A 700 2.74 -16.09 57.08
N PHE A 701 2.61 -15.26 56.05
CA PHE A 701 3.57 -15.19 54.93
C PHE A 701 4.74 -14.27 55.29
N THR A 702 5.62 -14.75 56.16
CA THR A 702 6.71 -13.96 56.78
C THR A 702 7.59 -13.24 55.76
N GLU A 703 7.93 -13.88 54.65
CA GLU A 703 8.80 -13.25 53.64
C GLU A 703 8.07 -12.17 52.84
N ILE A 704 6.79 -12.38 52.50
CA ILE A 704 5.95 -11.37 51.86
C ILE A 704 5.73 -10.18 52.80
N GLU A 705 5.48 -10.43 54.10
CA GLU A 705 5.40 -9.38 55.12
C GLU A 705 6.68 -8.54 55.16
N ARG A 706 7.85 -9.20 55.11
CA ARG A 706 9.15 -8.54 55.09
C ARG A 706 9.32 -7.66 53.84
N ILE A 707 8.95 -8.15 52.67
CA ILE A 707 9.01 -7.39 51.40
C ILE A 707 8.13 -6.14 51.48
N LEU A 708 6.86 -6.30 51.88
CA LEU A 708 5.89 -5.21 51.97
C LEU A 708 6.29 -4.14 53.00
N THR A 709 6.76 -4.57 54.19
CA THR A 709 7.22 -3.64 55.24
C THR A 709 8.41 -2.83 54.76
N LYS A 710 9.37 -3.47 54.07
CA LYS A 710 10.53 -2.77 53.48
C LYS A 710 10.12 -1.76 52.41
N ALA A 711 9.03 -2.03 51.70
CA ALA A 711 8.45 -1.16 50.69
C ALA A 711 7.56 -0.02 51.27
N GLY A 712 7.43 0.09 52.59
CA GLY A 712 6.66 1.15 53.25
C GLY A 712 5.18 0.85 53.47
N ALA A 713 4.79 -0.43 53.45
CA ALA A 713 3.44 -0.83 53.84
C ALA A 713 3.19 -0.54 55.33
N HIS A 714 2.03 0.04 55.65
CA HIS A 714 1.65 0.39 57.03
C HIS A 714 0.24 -0.07 57.41
#